data_AF-A0A8B7E0L9-F1
#
_entry.id   AF-A0A8B7E0L9-F1
#
_cell.length_a   1.000
_cell.length_b   1.000
_cell.length_c   1.000
_cell.angle_alpha   90.00
_cell.angle_beta   90.00
_cell.angle_gamma   90.00
#
_symmetry.space_group_name_H-M   'P 1'
#
loop_
_entity.id
_entity.type
_entity.pdbx_description
1 polymer ?
#
loop_
_entity_poly.entity_id
_entity_poly.type
_entity_poly.pdbx_seq_one_letter_code
_entity_poly.pdbx_strand_id
1 'polypeptide(L)'
;MKAIGISSLTHTGLSDWKNMAAILSSHEKSPEHLQNYQKWKELHQRLQRDSTIDAEILRKMKNEEKYWQQILKRLIALVRVLGEQNLAFRGTNETLYSANNGNFLKFVQYLAIFDPLMNEHLRKISNKELHTHYLGKDIQNELIQLLGNAIKKKIIQTANAMKYFSIVLDGTPDCSHVEQMTIIIRFVKVDSLKKEFSIKEHFLGFVPLKKTTGAYMAETIIQQLEEMELPIDNLRGQGYDNGPNMIGKNNGVQKKILNINPRALFVPCSAHTLNFVVNDAANCCLMATSFFDIVQRVYVYFSSSTHQWVVFTSHQPTLTVKPLSETRWESKIDAIKPLRYELGKIYDALLEIADDTSLTGSSGSTAGSDAKALANSVAKFKFVVSIVVWYNILFEINITSKQLQAKDLDIHAAVQQLQHTQAYLVDCRSDIGFARMLVDAAEIAKDLEIPPTFEAEPRLRRRKKQFAYEAEDEPVQDPKQNFKVNFFFAILDTAIRSVEERFEQMRTIESVFGFLYHIHGLQSKTLQEILECCMKLESVLQHGDNRDLVASDLCGELQSIARRLSEKTKSPQDVFRFILCQNLEDSLPNLCIALRILLTLPVSVASGERSFSKLKLIKTYIRSSMCQDRLVGLATLSIEHELADKLDLKDLVIDFAQKKARKVQF
;
A
#
# COMPACT_ATOMS: atom_id res chain seq x y z
N MET A 1 61.86 56.01 -4.58
CA MET A 1 60.83 54.95 -4.65
C MET A 1 61.54 53.61 -4.53
N LYS A 2 61.32 52.88 -3.43
CA LYS A 2 61.81 51.49 -3.30
C LYS A 2 61.13 50.66 -4.38
N ALA A 3 61.91 49.94 -5.17
CA ALA A 3 61.38 48.95 -6.11
C ALA A 3 60.52 47.95 -5.33
N ILE A 4 59.21 47.97 -5.57
CA ILE A 4 58.28 47.00 -5.00
C ILE A 4 58.54 45.70 -5.76
N GLY A 5 59.37 44.85 -5.15
CA GLY A 5 59.71 43.55 -5.71
C GLY A 5 58.48 42.68 -5.84
N ILE A 6 58.44 41.92 -6.94
CA ILE A 6 57.46 40.89 -7.34
C ILE A 6 57.12 39.94 -6.17
N SER A 7 58.03 39.76 -5.19
CA SER A 7 57.85 38.97 -3.97
C SER A 7 56.73 39.44 -3.02
N SER A 8 56.27 40.68 -3.15
CA SER A 8 55.24 41.26 -2.25
C SER A 8 53.83 40.74 -2.54
N LEU A 9 53.56 40.27 -3.76
CA LEU A 9 52.28 39.63 -4.13
C LEU A 9 52.11 38.23 -3.52
N THR A 10 53.20 37.51 -3.28
CA THR A 10 53.16 36.08 -2.89
C THR A 10 53.40 35.83 -1.41
N HIS A 11 54.10 36.72 -0.70
CA HIS A 11 54.52 36.47 0.69
C HIS A 11 54.00 37.45 1.74
N THR A 12 53.81 38.73 1.41
CA THR A 12 53.52 39.78 2.42
C THR A 12 52.24 40.57 2.17
N GLY A 13 51.56 40.36 1.03
CA GLY A 13 50.36 41.09 0.65
C GLY A 13 50.65 42.49 0.10
N LEU A 14 49.75 43.00 -0.75
CA LEU A 14 49.88 44.30 -1.42
C LEU A 14 48.86 45.31 -0.86
N SER A 15 49.33 46.49 -0.45
CA SER A 15 48.49 47.59 0.05
C SER A 15 48.33 48.75 -0.95
N ASP A 16 49.08 48.76 -2.05
CA ASP A 16 48.99 49.78 -3.11
C ASP A 16 48.01 49.38 -4.22
N TRP A 17 46.72 49.52 -3.91
CA TRP A 17 45.63 49.20 -4.83
C TRP A 17 45.53 50.14 -6.03
N LYS A 18 46.06 51.37 -5.93
CA LYS A 18 45.97 52.38 -7.00
C LYS A 18 46.85 52.02 -8.20
N ASN A 19 47.98 51.35 -7.97
CA ASN A 19 48.91 50.94 -9.03
C ASN A 19 48.83 49.44 -9.38
N MET A 20 47.80 48.75 -8.90
CA MET A 20 47.68 47.30 -9.01
C MET A 20 47.71 46.78 -10.46
N ALA A 21 47.09 47.50 -11.41
CA ALA A 21 47.10 47.11 -12.82
C ALA A 21 48.53 47.07 -13.42
N ALA A 22 49.36 48.06 -13.08
CA ALA A 22 50.76 48.10 -13.52
C ALA A 22 51.59 47.02 -12.83
N ILE A 23 51.34 46.77 -11.54
CA ILE A 23 52.03 45.75 -10.75
C ILE A 23 51.70 44.33 -11.27
N LEU A 24 50.42 44.04 -11.53
CA LEU A 24 49.98 42.77 -12.13
C LEU A 24 50.58 42.58 -13.53
N SER A 25 50.56 43.62 -14.37
CA SER A 25 51.18 43.56 -15.71
C SER A 25 52.69 43.32 -15.64
N SER A 26 53.37 43.88 -14.64
CA SER A 26 54.80 43.62 -14.41
C SER A 26 55.06 42.19 -13.91
N HIS A 27 54.17 41.64 -13.06
CA HIS A 27 54.26 40.29 -12.56
C HIS A 27 53.97 39.25 -13.65
N GLU A 28 52.95 39.44 -14.49
CA GLU A 28 52.66 38.58 -15.64
C GLU A 28 53.82 38.50 -16.63
N LYS A 29 54.55 39.61 -16.80
CA LYS A 29 55.75 39.70 -17.64
C LYS A 29 57.04 39.32 -16.92
N SER A 30 56.96 39.01 -15.62
CA SER A 30 58.14 38.64 -14.85
C SER A 30 58.68 37.30 -15.34
N PRO A 31 60.02 37.12 -15.35
CA PRO A 31 60.63 35.86 -15.75
C PRO A 31 60.19 34.70 -14.85
N GLU A 32 59.98 34.95 -13.56
CA GLU A 32 59.53 33.96 -12.58
C GLU A 32 58.11 33.45 -12.88
N HIS A 33 57.17 34.37 -13.15
CA HIS A 33 55.80 34.00 -13.51
C HIS A 33 55.76 33.22 -14.83
N LEU A 34 56.46 33.71 -15.86
CA LEU A 34 56.52 33.05 -17.17
C LEU A 34 57.14 31.65 -17.08
N GLN A 35 58.19 31.47 -16.27
CA GLN A 35 58.83 30.18 -16.07
C GLN A 35 57.94 29.20 -15.31
N ASN A 36 57.21 29.67 -14.29
CA ASN A 36 56.22 28.85 -13.58
C ASN A 36 55.01 28.50 -14.45
N TYR A 37 54.52 29.45 -15.25
CA TYR A 37 53.44 29.21 -16.22
C TYR A 37 53.86 28.21 -17.30
N GLN A 38 55.09 28.31 -17.82
CA GLN A 38 55.65 27.32 -18.75
C GLN A 38 55.72 25.94 -18.11
N LYS A 39 56.26 25.82 -16.88
CA LYS A 39 56.30 24.55 -16.13
C LYS A 39 54.90 23.96 -15.91
N TRP A 40 53.92 24.80 -15.56
CA TRP A 40 52.52 24.38 -15.38
C TRP A 40 51.89 23.91 -16.69
N LYS A 41 52.08 24.66 -17.79
CA LYS A 41 51.53 24.33 -19.11
C LYS A 41 52.17 23.07 -19.69
N GLU A 42 53.46 22.89 -19.47
CA GLU A 42 54.20 21.67 -19.80
C GLU A 42 53.69 20.48 -18.99
N LEU A 43 53.50 20.63 -17.67
CA LEU A 43 52.89 19.61 -16.82
C LEU A 43 51.47 19.26 -17.30
N HIS A 44 50.64 20.25 -17.61
CA HIS A 44 49.28 20.04 -18.12
C HIS A 44 49.28 19.23 -19.43
N GLN A 45 50.17 19.56 -20.38
CA GLN A 45 50.33 18.80 -21.62
C GLN A 45 50.87 17.39 -21.38
N ARG A 46 51.81 17.21 -20.45
CA ARG A 46 52.35 15.89 -20.08
C ARG A 46 51.30 15.01 -19.40
N LEU A 47 50.44 15.60 -18.56
CA LEU A 47 49.29 14.92 -17.94
C LEU A 47 48.25 14.50 -18.99
N GLN A 48 47.95 15.35 -19.98
CA GLN A 48 47.06 14.99 -21.08
C GLN A 48 47.62 13.87 -21.97
N ARG A 49 48.95 13.75 -22.06
CA ARG A 49 49.66 12.76 -22.89
C ARG A 49 50.13 11.52 -22.12
N ASP A 50 49.75 11.37 -20.84
CA ASP A 50 50.18 10.26 -19.96
C ASP A 50 51.73 10.04 -19.97
N SER A 51 52.53 11.11 -19.98
CA SER A 51 54.00 11.08 -20.21
C SER A 51 54.84 11.64 -19.05
N THR A 52 54.26 11.75 -17.85
CA THR A 52 54.96 12.21 -16.64
C THR A 52 55.87 11.12 -16.05
N ILE A 53 56.78 11.50 -15.15
CA ILE A 53 57.64 10.55 -14.40
C ILE A 53 56.77 9.53 -13.63
N ASP A 54 55.61 9.97 -13.14
CA ASP A 54 54.63 9.13 -12.46
C ASP A 54 53.65 8.41 -13.40
N ALA A 55 53.86 8.42 -14.72
CA ALA A 55 52.93 7.81 -15.67
C ALA A 55 52.69 6.32 -15.38
N GLU A 56 53.71 5.59 -14.91
CA GLU A 56 53.56 4.19 -14.51
C GLU A 56 52.73 4.03 -13.23
N ILE A 57 52.93 4.92 -12.25
CA ILE A 57 52.15 4.93 -11.00
C ILE A 57 50.69 5.28 -11.31
N LEU A 58 50.46 6.33 -12.10
CA LEU A 58 49.14 6.75 -12.54
C LEU A 58 48.44 5.63 -13.33
N ARG A 59 49.16 4.91 -14.20
CA ARG A 59 48.63 3.77 -14.94
C ARG A 59 48.25 2.61 -14.01
N LYS A 60 49.07 2.32 -12.99
CA LYS A 60 48.74 1.32 -11.95
C LYS A 60 47.48 1.73 -11.17
N MET A 61 47.38 2.99 -10.75
CA MET A 61 46.20 3.52 -10.07
C MET A 61 44.93 3.44 -10.95
N LYS A 62 45.00 3.88 -12.20
CA LYS A 62 43.87 3.79 -13.16
C LYS A 62 43.44 2.34 -13.39
N ASN A 63 44.38 1.40 -13.47
CA ASN A 63 44.08 -0.02 -13.62
C ASN A 63 43.39 -0.59 -12.38
N GLU A 64 43.84 -0.20 -11.18
CA GLU A 64 43.22 -0.61 -9.92
C GLU A 64 41.82 0.00 -9.73
N GLU A 65 41.63 1.26 -10.10
CA GLU A 65 40.32 1.91 -10.13
C GLU A 65 39.36 1.13 -11.05
N LYS A 66 39.81 0.84 -12.28
CA LYS A 66 39.01 0.07 -13.24
C LYS A 66 38.70 -1.34 -12.72
N TYR A 67 39.64 -1.99 -12.05
CA TYR A 67 39.42 -3.29 -11.41
C TYR A 67 38.30 -3.22 -10.37
N TRP A 68 38.37 -2.28 -9.43
CA TRP A 68 37.35 -2.14 -8.39
C TRP A 68 35.99 -1.73 -8.92
N GLN A 69 35.93 -0.83 -9.92
CA GLN A 69 34.68 -0.46 -10.58
C GLN A 69 34.00 -1.69 -11.19
N GLN A 70 34.76 -2.58 -11.82
CA GLN A 70 34.24 -3.81 -12.42
C GLN A 70 33.77 -4.81 -11.37
N ILE A 71 34.48 -4.97 -10.25
CA ILE A 71 34.04 -5.80 -9.13
C ILE A 71 32.73 -5.26 -8.54
N LEU A 72 32.69 -3.98 -8.17
CA LEU A 72 31.53 -3.36 -7.53
C LEU A 72 30.30 -3.40 -8.43
N LYS A 73 30.47 -3.21 -9.75
CA LYS A 73 29.37 -3.34 -10.72
C LYS A 73 28.68 -4.71 -10.63
N ARG A 74 29.45 -5.80 -10.50
CA ARG A 74 28.92 -7.17 -10.38
C ARG A 74 28.26 -7.40 -9.04
N LEU A 75 28.87 -6.91 -7.95
CA LEU A 75 28.30 -7.03 -6.61
C LEU A 75 26.98 -6.26 -6.49
N ILE A 76 26.90 -5.03 -7.01
CA ILE A 76 25.66 -4.23 -7.04
C ILE A 76 24.58 -4.95 -7.87
N ALA A 77 24.93 -5.46 -9.05
CA ALA A 77 24.00 -6.23 -9.88
C ALA A 77 23.48 -7.48 -9.15
N LEU A 78 24.36 -8.20 -8.44
CA LEU A 78 23.97 -9.36 -7.64
C LEU A 78 23.04 -8.98 -6.49
N VAL A 79 23.35 -7.91 -5.74
CA VAL A 79 22.49 -7.41 -4.66
C VAL A 79 21.11 -7.04 -5.18
N ARG A 80 21.04 -6.39 -6.34
CA ARG A 80 19.78 -6.05 -7.01
C ARG A 80 18.92 -7.30 -7.25
N VAL A 81 19.47 -8.30 -7.95
CA VAL A 81 18.74 -9.54 -8.27
C VAL A 81 18.29 -10.29 -7.01
N LEU A 82 19.15 -10.41 -6.01
CA LEU A 82 18.79 -11.07 -4.75
C LEU A 82 17.66 -10.33 -4.00
N GLY A 83 17.67 -8.99 -4.03
CA GLY A 83 16.63 -8.16 -3.44
C GLY A 83 15.29 -8.29 -4.16
N GLU A 84 15.29 -8.23 -5.49
CA GLU A 84 14.10 -8.35 -6.34
C GLU A 84 13.40 -9.70 -6.12
N GLN A 85 14.18 -10.78 -6.08
CA GLN A 85 13.71 -12.15 -5.89
C GLN A 85 13.43 -12.51 -4.42
N ASN A 86 13.59 -11.57 -3.48
CA ASN A 86 13.41 -11.76 -2.04
C ASN A 86 14.30 -12.84 -1.40
N LEU A 87 15.41 -13.21 -2.05
CA LEU A 87 16.30 -14.28 -1.60
C LEU A 87 17.07 -13.88 -0.34
N ALA A 88 17.31 -14.84 0.55
CA ALA A 88 18.15 -14.62 1.71
C ALA A 88 19.61 -14.39 1.27
N PHE A 89 20.31 -13.40 1.80
CA PHE A 89 21.69 -13.11 1.40
C PHE A 89 22.70 -13.94 2.19
N ARG A 90 22.45 -14.06 3.51
CA ARG A 90 23.37 -14.63 4.50
C ARG A 90 22.96 -16.06 4.82
N GLY A 91 23.96 -16.87 5.16
CA GLY A 91 23.79 -18.21 5.70
C GLY A 91 24.24 -18.26 7.15
N THR A 92 24.41 -19.47 7.67
CA THR A 92 24.94 -19.67 9.04
C THR A 92 26.44 -19.40 9.13
N ASN A 93 27.14 -19.44 8.00
CA ASN A 93 28.55 -19.11 7.88
C ASN A 93 28.74 -17.94 6.90
N GLU A 94 29.79 -17.14 7.07
CA GLU A 94 30.15 -16.03 6.17
C GLU A 94 31.53 -16.24 5.51
N THR A 95 32.05 -17.46 5.56
CA THR A 95 33.34 -17.82 4.95
C THR A 95 33.19 -18.31 3.51
N LEU A 96 34.14 -17.93 2.65
CA LEU A 96 34.17 -18.42 1.28
C LEU A 96 34.44 -19.94 1.28
N TYR A 97 33.66 -20.65 0.47
CA TYR A 97 33.75 -22.08 0.15
C TYR A 97 33.35 -23.02 1.28
N SER A 98 32.84 -22.51 2.40
CA SER A 98 32.20 -23.35 3.41
C SER A 98 30.81 -23.81 2.95
N ALA A 99 30.33 -24.87 3.59
CA ALA A 99 28.91 -25.18 3.58
C ALA A 99 28.12 -24.03 4.21
N ASN A 100 26.88 -23.80 3.73
CA ASN A 100 25.94 -22.82 4.27
C ASN A 100 26.47 -21.37 4.37
N ASN A 101 27.32 -20.93 3.43
CA ASN A 101 27.88 -19.57 3.43
C ASN A 101 26.93 -18.47 2.89
N GLY A 102 25.66 -18.81 2.70
CA GLY A 102 24.62 -17.89 2.22
C GLY A 102 24.62 -17.70 0.71
N ASN A 103 23.47 -17.25 0.18
CA ASN A 103 23.32 -17.12 -1.27
C ASN A 103 24.25 -16.07 -1.86
N PHE A 104 24.50 -14.95 -1.16
CA PHE A 104 25.37 -13.90 -1.70
C PHE A 104 26.77 -14.43 -2.02
N LEU A 105 27.42 -15.12 -1.08
CA LEU A 105 28.74 -15.69 -1.31
C LEU A 105 28.70 -16.85 -2.31
N LYS A 106 27.65 -17.69 -2.30
CA LYS A 106 27.47 -18.75 -3.31
C LYS A 106 27.34 -18.18 -4.73
N PHE A 107 26.58 -17.12 -4.93
CA PHE A 107 26.46 -16.48 -6.25
C PHE A 107 27.75 -15.79 -6.68
N VAL A 108 28.52 -15.21 -5.75
CA VAL A 108 29.86 -14.69 -6.06
C VAL A 108 30.79 -15.82 -6.52
N GLN A 109 30.75 -16.99 -5.88
CA GLN A 109 31.50 -18.18 -6.31
C GLN A 109 31.05 -18.70 -7.67
N TYR A 110 29.74 -18.71 -7.90
CA TYR A 110 29.15 -19.08 -9.18
C TYR A 110 29.60 -18.13 -10.29
N LEU A 111 29.59 -16.81 -10.06
CA LEU A 111 30.08 -15.82 -11.02
C LEU A 111 31.56 -16.05 -11.37
N ALA A 112 32.39 -16.42 -10.39
CA ALA A 112 33.82 -16.71 -10.63
C ALA A 112 34.09 -17.92 -11.53
N ILE A 113 33.10 -18.80 -11.78
CA ILE A 113 33.23 -19.90 -12.73
C ILE A 113 33.29 -19.35 -14.17
N PHE A 114 32.52 -18.32 -14.46
CA PHE A 114 32.35 -17.78 -15.82
C PHE A 114 33.06 -16.44 -16.04
N ASP A 115 33.37 -15.72 -14.96
CA ASP A 115 34.00 -14.40 -15.02
C ASP A 115 35.46 -14.45 -14.54
N PRO A 116 36.44 -14.30 -15.45
CA PRO A 116 37.87 -14.35 -15.10
C PRO A 116 38.28 -13.32 -14.05
N LEU A 117 37.67 -12.13 -14.05
CA LEU A 117 37.99 -11.06 -13.12
C LEU A 117 37.47 -11.38 -11.71
N MET A 118 36.29 -11.99 -11.60
CA MET A 118 35.80 -12.49 -10.31
C MET A 118 36.59 -13.69 -9.82
N ASN A 119 37.03 -14.57 -10.71
CA ASN A 119 37.91 -15.70 -10.37
C ASN A 119 39.23 -15.20 -9.76
N GLU A 120 39.89 -14.27 -10.45
CA GLU A 120 41.12 -13.66 -9.94
C GLU A 120 40.90 -12.95 -8.61
N HIS A 121 39.77 -12.26 -8.43
CA HIS A 121 39.40 -11.64 -7.16
C HIS A 121 39.28 -12.65 -6.02
N LEU A 122 38.58 -13.77 -6.23
CA LEU A 122 38.46 -14.82 -5.21
C LEU A 122 39.80 -15.50 -4.92
N ARG A 123 40.63 -15.73 -5.94
CA ARG A 123 42.00 -16.26 -5.76
C ARG A 123 42.82 -15.35 -4.85
N LYS A 124 42.81 -14.04 -5.11
CA LYS A 124 43.52 -13.04 -4.29
C LYS A 124 43.05 -13.03 -2.83
N ILE A 125 41.75 -13.22 -2.59
CA ILE A 125 41.21 -13.34 -1.22
C ILE A 125 41.70 -14.63 -0.55
N SER A 126 41.61 -15.77 -1.22
CA SER A 126 42.05 -17.08 -0.70
C SER A 126 43.55 -17.10 -0.37
N ASN A 127 44.37 -16.43 -1.19
CA ASN A 127 45.81 -16.28 -0.98
C ASN A 127 46.17 -15.22 0.07
N LYS A 128 45.19 -14.51 0.65
CA LYS A 128 45.38 -13.37 1.57
C LYS A 128 46.17 -12.20 0.96
N GLU A 129 46.10 -12.05 -0.37
CA GLU A 129 46.70 -10.92 -1.10
C GLU A 129 45.83 -9.65 -1.00
N LEU A 130 44.53 -9.79 -0.70
CA LEU A 130 43.58 -8.69 -0.52
C LEU A 130 43.01 -8.64 0.89
N HIS A 131 43.26 -7.52 1.59
CA HIS A 131 42.62 -7.23 2.87
C HIS A 131 41.19 -6.70 2.72
N THR A 132 40.93 -5.87 1.71
CA THR A 132 39.59 -5.32 1.43
C THR A 132 39.02 -6.01 0.20
N HIS A 133 37.85 -6.64 0.33
CA HIS A 133 37.25 -7.42 -0.75
C HIS A 133 35.75 -7.19 -0.96
N TYR A 134 35.11 -6.32 -0.18
CA TYR A 134 33.70 -5.92 -0.37
C TYR A 134 32.64 -7.04 -0.30
N LEU A 135 32.98 -8.24 0.16
CA LEU A 135 32.03 -9.37 0.28
C LEU A 135 31.36 -9.46 1.66
N GLY A 136 31.80 -8.64 2.61
CA GLY A 136 31.33 -8.67 3.99
C GLY A 136 29.88 -8.24 4.17
N LYS A 137 29.30 -8.66 5.30
CA LYS A 137 27.88 -8.43 5.64
C LYS A 137 27.48 -6.95 5.71
N ASP A 138 28.40 -6.07 6.11
CA ASP A 138 28.17 -4.63 6.22
C ASP A 138 28.16 -3.97 4.85
N ILE A 139 28.99 -4.45 3.92
CA ILE A 139 28.97 -3.98 2.53
C ILE A 139 27.69 -4.39 1.85
N GLN A 140 27.19 -5.61 2.09
CA GLN A 140 25.86 -6.00 1.60
C GLN A 140 24.78 -5.02 2.08
N ASN A 141 24.81 -4.59 3.35
CA ASN A 141 23.88 -3.58 3.87
C ASN A 141 24.04 -2.24 3.14
N GLU A 142 25.27 -1.74 2.99
CA GLU A 142 25.54 -0.49 2.31
C GLU A 142 25.10 -0.51 0.83
N LEU A 143 25.30 -1.62 0.11
CA LEU A 143 24.86 -1.77 -1.28
C LEU A 143 23.32 -1.83 -1.39
N ILE A 144 22.66 -2.50 -0.45
CA ILE A 144 21.18 -2.50 -0.35
C ILE A 144 20.68 -1.06 -0.13
N GLN A 145 21.29 -0.31 0.80
CA GLN A 145 20.92 1.08 1.05
C GLN A 145 21.20 1.99 -0.15
N LEU A 146 22.31 1.79 -0.84
CA LEU A 146 22.66 2.56 -2.03
C LEU A 146 21.57 2.43 -3.10
N LEU A 147 21.16 1.19 -3.41
CA LEU A 147 20.10 0.94 -4.38
C LEU A 147 18.75 1.48 -3.91
N GLY A 148 18.35 1.17 -2.67
CA GLY A 148 17.09 1.65 -2.11
C GLY A 148 16.99 3.18 -2.13
N ASN A 149 18.04 3.88 -1.73
CA ASN A 149 18.07 5.35 -1.72
C ASN A 149 18.08 5.95 -3.13
N ALA A 150 18.75 5.31 -4.10
CA ALA A 150 18.71 5.76 -5.49
C ALA A 150 17.29 5.69 -6.07
N ILE A 151 16.56 4.60 -5.78
CA ILE A 151 15.16 4.43 -6.19
C ILE A 151 14.27 5.49 -5.53
N LYS A 152 14.34 5.62 -4.20
CA LYS A 152 13.55 6.61 -3.45
C LYS A 152 13.80 8.02 -3.93
N LYS A 153 15.07 8.42 -4.13
CA LYS A 153 15.43 9.74 -4.64
C LYS A 153 14.81 10.01 -6.00
N LYS A 154 14.84 9.04 -6.92
CA LYS A 154 14.22 9.17 -8.24
C LYS A 154 12.70 9.33 -8.16
N ILE A 155 12.04 8.59 -7.27
CA ILE A 155 10.60 8.71 -7.01
C ILE A 155 10.26 10.10 -6.48
N ILE A 156 10.95 10.55 -5.42
CA ILE A 156 10.73 11.85 -4.77
C ILE A 156 10.95 13.00 -5.76
N GLN A 157 12.05 12.97 -6.53
CA GLN A 157 12.32 13.98 -7.56
C GLN A 157 11.20 14.04 -8.61
N THR A 158 10.68 12.88 -9.02
CA THR A 158 9.57 12.81 -9.98
C THR A 158 8.29 13.37 -9.36
N ALA A 159 7.97 13.02 -8.11
CA ALA A 159 6.79 13.51 -7.41
C ALA A 159 6.84 15.04 -7.23
N ASN A 160 7.98 15.57 -6.79
CA ASN A 160 8.18 17.02 -6.64
C ASN A 160 8.07 17.76 -7.98
N ALA A 161 8.59 17.20 -9.08
CA ALA A 161 8.40 17.77 -10.41
C ALA A 161 6.93 17.79 -10.85
N MET A 162 6.14 16.80 -10.43
CA MET A 162 4.70 16.73 -10.71
C MET A 162 3.85 17.56 -9.75
N LYS A 163 4.44 18.20 -8.73
CA LYS A 163 3.79 19.00 -7.69
C LYS A 163 2.81 18.20 -6.83
N TYR A 164 1.69 17.73 -7.39
CA TYR A 164 0.59 17.11 -6.65
C TYR A 164 0.82 15.63 -6.39
N PHE A 165 0.61 15.22 -5.13
CA PHE A 165 0.65 13.82 -4.73
C PHE A 165 -0.37 13.53 -3.62
N SER A 166 -0.67 12.24 -3.44
CA SER A 166 -1.46 11.72 -2.32
C SER A 166 -0.63 10.69 -1.55
N ILE A 167 -0.93 10.52 -0.26
CA ILE A 167 -0.37 9.44 0.55
C ILE A 167 -1.38 8.30 0.70
N VAL A 168 -0.88 7.09 0.68
CA VAL A 168 -1.61 5.86 0.96
C VAL A 168 -0.90 5.17 2.11
N LEU A 169 -1.61 4.99 3.22
CA LEU A 169 -1.08 4.42 4.45
C LEU A 169 -1.85 3.15 4.81
N ASP A 170 -1.13 2.17 5.32
CA ASP A 170 -1.69 0.92 5.83
C ASP A 170 -0.77 0.41 6.95
N GLY A 171 -1.34 -0.35 7.90
CA GLY A 171 -0.65 -0.79 9.11
C GLY A 171 -0.78 -2.29 9.30
N THR A 172 0.32 -2.98 9.62
CA THR A 172 0.26 -4.37 10.04
C THR A 172 1.35 -4.72 11.04
N PRO A 173 1.07 -5.58 12.04
CA PRO A 173 2.12 -6.14 12.88
C PRO A 173 2.97 -7.12 12.08
N ASP A 174 4.29 -6.95 12.16
CA ASP A 174 5.24 -7.88 11.55
C ASP A 174 5.47 -9.14 12.42
N CYS A 175 6.27 -10.10 11.92
CA CYS A 175 6.56 -11.34 12.64
C CYS A 175 7.36 -11.17 13.93
N SER A 176 7.83 -9.95 14.22
CA SER A 176 8.48 -9.57 15.48
C SER A 176 7.55 -8.79 16.41
N HIS A 177 6.23 -8.77 16.12
CA HIS A 177 5.21 -8.01 16.85
C HIS A 177 5.46 -6.50 16.87
N VAL A 178 6.15 -5.96 15.85
CA VAL A 178 6.31 -4.52 15.66
C VAL A 178 5.27 -4.05 14.65
N GLU A 179 4.49 -3.04 15.02
CA GLU A 179 3.54 -2.40 14.10
C GLU A 179 4.30 -1.64 13.01
N GLN A 180 4.15 -2.04 11.74
CA GLN A 180 4.78 -1.42 10.59
C GLN A 180 3.74 -0.65 9.78
N MET A 181 3.95 0.65 9.63
CA MET A 181 3.16 1.48 8.73
C MET A 181 3.85 1.59 7.38
N THR A 182 3.15 1.26 6.30
CA THR A 182 3.63 1.46 4.93
C THR A 182 3.33 2.88 4.48
N ILE A 183 4.29 3.52 3.80
CA ILE A 183 4.11 4.82 3.17
C ILE A 183 4.22 4.64 1.66
N ILE A 184 3.12 4.88 0.97
CA ILE A 184 3.04 4.86 -0.49
C ILE A 184 2.58 6.24 -0.95
N ILE A 185 3.15 6.74 -2.04
CA ILE A 185 2.66 7.95 -2.70
C ILE A 185 2.01 7.63 -4.03
N ARG A 186 0.94 8.34 -4.35
CA ARG A 186 0.25 8.30 -5.64
C ARG A 186 0.35 9.67 -6.30
N PHE A 187 0.73 9.73 -7.57
CA PHE A 187 0.76 10.96 -8.35
C PHE A 187 0.60 10.69 -9.85
N VAL A 188 0.23 11.72 -10.61
CA VAL A 188 0.15 11.65 -12.07
C VAL A 188 1.49 12.07 -12.67
N LYS A 189 2.14 11.16 -13.39
CA LYS A 189 3.33 11.48 -14.19
C LYS A 189 2.90 11.85 -15.60
N VAL A 190 3.16 13.08 -16.01
CA VAL A 190 2.95 13.58 -17.37
C VAL A 190 4.28 13.54 -18.13
N ASP A 191 4.27 12.99 -19.33
CA ASP A 191 5.37 13.01 -20.29
C ASP A 191 4.95 13.85 -21.50
N SER A 192 5.23 15.16 -21.44
CA SER A 192 4.84 16.11 -22.49
C SER A 192 5.48 15.79 -23.85
N LEU A 193 6.64 15.12 -23.88
CA LEU A 193 7.28 14.71 -25.13
C LEU A 193 6.54 13.58 -25.82
N LYS A 194 6.05 12.60 -25.03
CA LYS A 194 5.26 11.48 -25.54
C LYS A 194 3.77 11.77 -25.65
N LYS A 195 3.31 12.91 -25.11
CA LYS A 195 1.89 13.27 -25.00
C LYS A 195 1.08 12.22 -24.26
N GLU A 196 1.70 11.60 -23.26
CA GLU A 196 1.11 10.55 -22.47
C GLU A 196 1.20 10.90 -20.98
N PHE A 197 0.28 10.34 -20.21
CA PHE A 197 0.37 10.36 -18.76
C PHE A 197 0.22 8.95 -18.21
N SER A 198 0.72 8.76 -17.00
CA SER A 198 0.52 7.53 -16.25
C SER A 198 0.30 7.86 -14.79
N ILE A 199 -0.67 7.18 -14.17
CA ILE A 199 -0.85 7.26 -12.73
C ILE A 199 0.13 6.29 -12.09
N LYS A 200 0.92 6.79 -11.14
CA LYS A 200 1.98 6.02 -10.49
C LYS A 200 1.73 5.95 -9.00
N GLU A 201 1.87 4.74 -8.46
CA GLU A 201 1.90 4.47 -7.03
C GLU A 201 3.26 3.89 -6.70
N HIS A 202 3.96 4.51 -5.76
CA HIS A 202 5.31 4.14 -5.40
C HIS A 202 5.48 4.00 -3.90
N PHE A 203 6.14 2.92 -3.49
CA PHE A 203 6.49 2.63 -2.11
C PHE A 203 7.70 3.45 -1.66
N LEU A 204 7.56 4.17 -0.56
CA LEU A 204 8.63 4.98 0.03
C LEU A 204 9.29 4.32 1.24
N GLY A 205 8.58 3.43 1.96
CA GLY A 205 9.19 2.70 3.07
C GLY A 205 8.19 2.14 4.07
N PHE A 206 8.73 1.34 5.00
CA PHE A 206 8.06 0.92 6.21
C PHE A 206 8.58 1.72 7.39
N VAL A 207 7.66 2.21 8.22
CA VAL A 207 7.96 3.01 9.40
C VAL A 207 7.43 2.28 10.64
N PRO A 208 8.30 1.93 11.60
CA PRO A 208 7.86 1.24 12.80
C PRO A 208 7.15 2.22 13.74
N LEU A 209 5.94 1.87 14.15
CA LEU A 209 5.15 2.67 15.07
C LEU A 209 5.35 2.19 16.51
N LYS A 210 5.85 3.08 17.39
CA LYS A 210 5.97 2.82 18.83
C LYS A 210 4.63 2.93 19.56
N LYS A 211 3.73 3.78 19.03
CA LYS A 211 2.39 4.04 19.56
C LYS A 211 1.44 4.12 18.39
N THR A 212 0.23 3.58 18.55
CA THR A 212 -0.82 3.56 17.52
C THR A 212 -1.84 4.69 17.69
N THR A 213 -1.56 5.68 18.55
CA THR A 213 -2.42 6.85 18.73
C THR A 213 -2.38 7.75 17.49
N GLY A 214 -3.53 8.32 17.09
CA GLY A 214 -3.62 9.20 15.91
C GLY A 214 -2.65 10.40 15.92
N ALA A 215 -2.35 10.96 17.09
CA ALA A 215 -1.36 12.05 17.22
C ALA A 215 0.06 11.63 16.84
N TYR A 216 0.54 10.54 17.44
CA TYR A 216 1.88 10.01 17.17
C TYR A 216 2.04 9.60 15.70
N MET A 217 1.01 8.97 15.11
CA MET A 217 1.03 8.59 13.70
C MET A 217 1.11 9.82 12.79
N ALA A 218 0.30 10.85 13.05
CA ALA A 218 0.34 12.09 12.27
C ALA A 218 1.70 12.79 12.34
N GLU A 219 2.27 12.93 13.55
CA GLU A 219 3.61 13.51 13.74
C GLU A 219 4.68 12.70 13.00
N THR A 220 4.61 11.36 13.09
CA THR A 220 5.53 10.47 12.38
C THR A 220 5.41 10.64 10.86
N ILE A 221 4.19 10.73 10.31
CA ILE A 221 3.97 10.93 8.87
C ILE A 221 4.56 12.27 8.42
N ILE A 222 4.29 13.35 9.16
CA ILE A 222 4.79 14.69 8.84
C ILE A 222 6.32 14.70 8.85
N GLN A 223 6.94 14.14 9.90
CA GLN A 223 8.39 14.04 9.99
C GLN A 223 8.99 13.25 8.81
N GLN A 224 8.35 12.15 8.41
CA GLN A 224 8.81 11.36 7.27
C GLN A 224 8.67 12.11 5.93
N LEU A 225 7.61 12.90 5.74
CA LEU A 225 7.46 13.75 4.55
C LEU A 225 8.53 14.85 4.52
N GLU A 226 8.84 15.45 5.66
CA GLU A 226 9.91 16.46 5.80
C GLU A 226 11.29 15.86 5.50
N GLU A 227 11.63 14.70 6.07
CA GLU A 227 12.87 13.97 5.81
C GLU A 227 13.03 13.58 4.33
N MET A 228 11.91 13.34 3.65
CA MET A 228 11.88 13.02 2.22
C MET A 228 11.80 14.25 1.31
N GLU A 229 11.85 15.47 1.86
CA GLU A 229 11.72 16.73 1.11
C GLU A 229 10.44 16.76 0.24
N LEU A 230 9.34 16.18 0.74
CA LEU A 230 8.02 16.19 0.11
C LEU A 230 7.14 17.25 0.79
N PRO A 231 6.85 18.41 0.15
CA PRO A 231 6.11 19.48 0.79
C PRO A 231 4.68 19.05 1.14
N ILE A 232 4.29 19.16 2.41
CA ILE A 232 2.92 18.84 2.84
C ILE A 232 1.87 19.73 2.16
N ASP A 233 2.25 20.96 1.76
CA ASP A 233 1.37 21.88 1.03
C ASP A 233 0.97 21.38 -0.36
N ASN A 234 1.74 20.44 -0.92
CA ASN A 234 1.48 19.80 -2.20
C ASN A 234 0.64 18.51 -2.08
N LEU A 235 0.36 18.05 -0.85
CA LEU A 235 -0.49 16.91 -0.59
C LEU A 235 -1.95 17.23 -0.97
N ARG A 236 -2.57 16.40 -1.80
CA ARG A 236 -3.96 16.58 -2.26
C ARG A 236 -4.90 15.44 -1.88
N GLY A 237 -4.34 14.32 -1.46
CA GLY A 237 -5.13 13.20 -0.98
C GLY A 237 -4.45 12.41 0.12
N GLN A 238 -5.27 11.80 0.96
CA GLN A 238 -4.87 10.86 1.99
C GLN A 238 -5.81 9.65 1.92
N GLY A 239 -5.24 8.46 1.77
CA GLY A 239 -5.98 7.20 1.72
C GLY A 239 -5.47 6.21 2.76
N TYR A 240 -6.36 5.73 3.63
CA TYR A 240 -6.05 4.73 4.65
C TYR A 240 -7.33 4.10 5.22
N ASP A 241 -7.18 3.21 6.19
CA ASP A 241 -8.30 2.55 6.85
C ASP A 241 -9.21 3.52 7.63
N ASN A 242 -10.41 3.03 7.95
CA ASN A 242 -11.39 3.76 8.77
C ASN A 242 -11.19 3.50 10.27
N GLY A 243 -9.96 3.20 10.69
CA GLY A 243 -9.64 2.97 12.09
C GLY A 243 -9.89 4.23 12.93
N PRO A 244 -10.38 4.12 14.19
CA PRO A 244 -10.67 5.29 15.03
C PRO A 244 -9.49 6.24 15.22
N ASN A 245 -8.26 5.71 15.25
CA ASN A 245 -7.04 6.52 15.34
C ASN A 245 -6.70 7.25 14.03
N MET A 246 -7.21 6.79 12.89
CA MET A 246 -7.02 7.41 11.58
C MET A 246 -8.09 8.47 11.30
N ILE A 247 -9.37 8.13 11.48
CA ILE A 247 -10.52 8.99 11.13
C ILE A 247 -11.15 9.74 12.32
N GLY A 248 -10.59 9.62 13.52
CA GLY A 248 -11.15 10.21 14.72
C GLY A 248 -11.42 11.71 14.58
N LYS A 249 -12.65 12.14 14.88
CA LYS A 249 -13.15 13.51 14.66
C LYS A 249 -12.23 14.61 15.20
N ASN A 250 -11.61 14.38 16.36
CA ASN A 250 -10.78 15.38 17.05
C ASN A 250 -9.27 15.06 16.99
N ASN A 251 -8.90 13.79 17.14
CA ASN A 251 -7.50 13.36 17.33
C ASN A 251 -7.01 12.36 16.27
N GLY A 252 -7.81 12.11 15.24
CA GLY A 252 -7.44 11.24 14.14
C GLY A 252 -6.34 11.84 13.27
N VAL A 253 -5.57 10.97 12.60
CA VAL A 253 -4.57 11.38 11.59
C VAL A 253 -5.19 12.29 10.53
N GLN A 254 -6.41 11.97 10.07
CA GLN A 254 -7.17 12.78 9.11
C GLN A 254 -7.31 14.21 9.56
N LYS A 255 -7.84 14.42 10.77
CA LYS A 255 -8.09 15.76 11.26
C LYS A 255 -6.80 16.55 11.42
N LYS A 256 -5.72 15.90 11.89
CA LYS A 256 -4.41 16.53 12.09
C LYS A 256 -3.77 16.97 10.78
N ILE A 257 -3.78 16.13 9.75
CA ILE A 257 -3.25 16.51 8.42
C ILE A 257 -4.12 17.61 7.80
N LEU A 258 -5.44 17.50 7.87
CA LEU A 258 -6.36 18.53 7.36
C LEU A 258 -6.20 19.88 8.07
N ASN A 259 -5.84 19.90 9.35
CA ASN A 259 -5.57 21.16 10.05
C ASN A 259 -4.30 21.86 9.54
N ILE A 260 -3.34 21.12 8.95
CA ILE A 260 -2.11 21.69 8.37
C ILE A 260 -2.34 22.04 6.89
N ASN A 261 -2.98 21.14 6.15
CA ASN A 261 -3.34 21.35 4.75
C ASN A 261 -4.79 20.89 4.51
N PRO A 262 -5.75 21.83 4.51
CA PRO A 262 -7.17 21.55 4.26
C PRO A 262 -7.47 20.94 2.90
N ARG A 263 -6.53 21.05 1.94
CA ARG A 263 -6.65 20.54 0.56
C ARG A 263 -6.30 19.05 0.44
N ALA A 264 -5.84 18.40 1.51
CA ALA A 264 -5.48 16.99 1.53
C ALA A 264 -6.72 16.09 1.75
N LEU A 265 -7.45 15.82 0.67
CA LEU A 265 -8.76 15.14 0.74
C LEU A 265 -8.65 13.69 1.23
N PHE A 266 -9.49 13.33 2.18
CA PHE A 266 -9.56 11.96 2.70
C PHE A 266 -10.40 11.05 1.79
N VAL A 267 -9.80 9.97 1.30
CA VAL A 267 -10.51 8.89 0.61
C VAL A 267 -10.43 7.63 1.50
N PRO A 268 -11.54 7.17 2.09
CA PRO A 268 -11.53 5.96 2.91
C PRO A 268 -11.24 4.72 2.07
N CYS A 269 -10.53 3.74 2.64
CA CYS A 269 -10.33 2.45 1.98
C CYS A 269 -11.66 1.71 1.81
N SER A 270 -12.14 1.62 0.57
CA SER A 270 -13.38 0.92 0.20
C SER A 270 -13.47 -0.51 0.72
N ALA A 271 -12.44 -1.32 0.48
CA ALA A 271 -12.42 -2.74 0.85
C ALA A 271 -12.48 -2.94 2.37
N HIS A 272 -11.70 -2.14 3.10
CA HIS A 272 -11.69 -2.18 4.57
C HIS A 272 -12.98 -1.61 5.17
N THR A 273 -13.59 -0.62 4.50
CA THR A 273 -14.87 -0.04 4.91
C THR A 273 -16.00 -1.06 4.83
N LEU A 274 -16.10 -1.81 3.73
CA LEU A 274 -17.08 -2.89 3.62
C LEU A 274 -16.85 -3.99 4.65
N ASN A 275 -15.59 -4.29 4.99
CA ASN A 275 -15.28 -5.24 6.05
C ASN A 275 -15.84 -4.79 7.41
N PHE A 276 -15.73 -3.50 7.73
CA PHE A 276 -16.32 -2.95 8.95
C PHE A 276 -17.85 -2.96 8.94
N VAL A 277 -18.49 -2.68 7.81
CA VAL A 277 -19.96 -2.77 7.68
C VAL A 277 -20.45 -4.16 8.09
N VAL A 278 -19.80 -5.20 7.57
CA VAL A 278 -20.12 -6.59 7.91
C VAL A 278 -19.80 -6.90 9.36
N ASN A 279 -18.68 -6.39 9.89
CA ASN A 279 -18.30 -6.62 11.28
C ASN A 279 -19.28 -5.98 12.27
N ASP A 280 -19.72 -4.75 12.00
CA ASP A 280 -20.72 -4.05 12.80
C ASP A 280 -22.06 -4.82 12.76
N ALA A 281 -22.47 -5.29 11.57
CA ALA A 281 -23.67 -6.10 11.41
C ALA A 281 -23.57 -7.48 12.07
N ALA A 282 -22.41 -8.14 12.05
CA ALA A 282 -22.19 -9.44 12.67
C ALA A 282 -22.21 -9.35 14.21
N ASN A 283 -21.80 -8.21 14.76
CA ASN A 283 -21.77 -7.96 16.20
C ASN A 283 -22.99 -7.18 16.71
N CYS A 284 -24.01 -6.94 15.87
CA CYS A 284 -25.16 -6.12 16.26
C CYS A 284 -26.08 -6.79 17.28
N CYS A 285 -26.11 -8.13 17.32
CA CYS A 285 -26.95 -8.90 18.23
C CYS A 285 -26.34 -10.27 18.54
N LEU A 286 -26.72 -10.84 19.69
CA LEU A 286 -26.26 -12.16 20.15
C LEU A 286 -26.59 -13.29 19.15
N MET A 287 -27.69 -13.17 18.41
CA MET A 287 -28.06 -14.17 17.40
C MET A 287 -27.10 -14.16 16.20
N ALA A 288 -26.62 -12.98 15.79
CA ALA A 288 -25.63 -12.84 14.72
C ALA A 288 -24.25 -13.35 15.15
N THR A 289 -23.80 -13.03 16.36
CA THR A 289 -22.53 -13.54 16.89
C THR A 289 -22.56 -15.05 17.04
N SER A 290 -23.64 -15.59 17.64
CA SER A 290 -23.81 -17.04 17.82
C SER A 290 -23.83 -17.79 16.48
N PHE A 291 -24.39 -17.19 15.43
CA PHE A 291 -24.38 -17.79 14.09
C PHE A 291 -22.94 -17.99 13.59
N PHE A 292 -22.12 -16.94 13.61
CA PHE A 292 -20.72 -17.04 13.18
C PHE A 292 -19.88 -17.95 14.09
N ASP A 293 -20.17 -18.00 15.39
CA ASP A 293 -19.53 -18.94 16.31
C ASP A 293 -19.81 -20.40 15.91
N ILE A 294 -21.05 -20.73 15.52
CA ILE A 294 -21.40 -22.07 15.03
C ILE A 294 -20.64 -22.38 13.73
N VAL A 295 -20.60 -21.45 12.77
CA VAL A 295 -19.85 -21.61 11.51
C VAL A 295 -18.37 -21.90 11.79
N GLN A 296 -17.75 -21.15 12.70
CA GLN A 296 -16.36 -21.38 13.09
C GLN A 296 -16.16 -22.73 13.77
N ARG A 297 -17.08 -23.14 14.66
CA ARG A 297 -17.01 -24.43 15.34
C ARG A 297 -17.11 -25.60 14.37
N VAL A 298 -17.93 -25.52 13.33
CA VAL A 298 -17.98 -26.55 12.27
C VAL A 298 -16.62 -26.70 11.59
N TYR A 299 -15.96 -25.59 11.23
CA TYR A 299 -14.62 -25.64 10.66
C TYR A 299 -13.59 -26.21 11.63
N VAL A 300 -13.54 -25.69 12.87
CA VAL A 300 -12.59 -26.13 13.90
C VAL A 300 -12.76 -27.61 14.19
N TYR A 301 -14.00 -28.10 14.25
CA TYR A 301 -14.30 -29.51 14.44
C TYR A 301 -13.64 -30.35 13.34
N PHE A 302 -14.02 -30.19 12.07
CA PHE A 302 -13.47 -31.00 10.98
C PHE A 302 -11.95 -30.82 10.77
N SER A 303 -11.40 -29.63 10.99
CA SER A 303 -9.97 -29.35 10.78
C SER A 303 -9.08 -29.83 11.94
N SER A 304 -9.65 -30.09 13.13
CA SER A 304 -8.89 -30.53 14.30
C SER A 304 -8.41 -31.98 14.24
N SER A 305 -9.05 -32.83 13.42
CA SER A 305 -8.73 -34.25 13.31
C SER A 305 -8.67 -34.71 11.86
N THR A 306 -7.59 -35.43 11.52
CA THR A 306 -7.46 -36.09 10.22
C THR A 306 -8.55 -37.12 9.97
N HIS A 307 -9.05 -37.80 11.01
CA HIS A 307 -10.16 -38.76 10.90
C HIS A 307 -11.46 -38.05 10.53
N GLN A 308 -11.81 -36.96 11.25
CA GLN A 308 -13.02 -36.18 10.99
C GLN A 308 -12.98 -35.53 9.60
N TRP A 309 -11.79 -35.09 9.16
CA TRP A 309 -11.59 -34.59 7.80
C TRP A 309 -11.82 -35.67 6.74
N VAL A 310 -11.33 -36.90 6.97
CA VAL A 310 -11.55 -38.03 6.06
C VAL A 310 -13.04 -38.36 5.96
N VAL A 311 -13.76 -38.44 7.08
CA VAL A 311 -15.21 -38.65 7.09
C VAL A 311 -15.92 -37.52 6.35
N PHE A 312 -15.59 -36.25 6.62
CA PHE A 312 -16.16 -35.14 5.85
C PHE A 312 -15.94 -35.29 4.33
N THR A 313 -14.74 -35.69 3.91
CA THR A 313 -14.44 -35.88 2.48
C THR A 313 -15.09 -37.14 1.86
N SER A 314 -15.46 -38.14 2.65
CA SER A 314 -16.11 -39.37 2.16
C SER A 314 -17.50 -39.07 1.59
N HIS A 315 -18.19 -38.05 2.13
CA HIS A 315 -19.46 -37.53 1.61
C HIS A 315 -19.33 -36.71 0.32
N GLN A 316 -18.14 -36.69 -0.30
CA GLN A 316 -17.86 -36.00 -1.57
C GLN A 316 -18.33 -34.54 -1.62
N PRO A 317 -17.91 -33.69 -0.66
CA PRO A 317 -18.20 -32.27 -0.72
C PRO A 317 -17.48 -31.66 -1.93
N THR A 318 -18.22 -30.90 -2.75
CA THR A 318 -17.63 -30.09 -3.82
C THR A 318 -17.01 -28.81 -3.26
N LEU A 319 -17.44 -28.39 -2.06
CA LEU A 319 -16.98 -27.20 -1.35
C LEU A 319 -16.44 -27.57 0.03
N THR A 320 -15.21 -27.14 0.33
CA THR A 320 -14.60 -27.38 1.64
C THR A 320 -14.97 -26.31 2.66
N VAL A 321 -15.14 -26.70 3.93
CA VAL A 321 -15.30 -25.76 5.04
C VAL A 321 -14.02 -24.93 5.23
N LYS A 322 -14.18 -23.64 5.51
CA LYS A 322 -13.07 -22.69 5.65
C LYS A 322 -13.13 -21.95 6.99
N PRO A 323 -11.98 -21.51 7.54
CA PRO A 323 -11.96 -20.68 8.73
C PRO A 323 -12.62 -19.33 8.45
N LEU A 324 -13.31 -18.78 9.46
CA LEU A 324 -13.67 -17.37 9.44
C LEU A 324 -12.40 -16.52 9.57
N SER A 325 -12.25 -15.54 8.68
CA SER A 325 -11.25 -14.49 8.86
C SER A 325 -11.87 -13.33 9.62
N GLU A 326 -11.19 -12.85 10.66
CA GLU A 326 -11.55 -11.61 11.35
C GLU A 326 -11.33 -10.38 10.47
N THR A 327 -10.34 -10.43 9.58
CA THR A 327 -9.86 -9.28 8.81
C THR A 327 -10.35 -9.24 7.36
N ARG A 328 -10.90 -10.33 6.81
CA ARG A 328 -11.34 -10.40 5.40
C ARG A 328 -12.68 -11.10 5.23
N TRP A 329 -13.70 -10.34 4.87
CA TRP A 329 -15.05 -10.88 4.70
C TRP A 329 -15.22 -11.78 3.44
N GLU A 330 -14.34 -11.68 2.42
CA GLU A 330 -14.27 -12.67 1.31
C GLU A 330 -14.11 -14.11 1.84
N SER A 331 -13.41 -14.27 2.98
CA SER A 331 -13.28 -15.57 3.65
C SER A 331 -14.54 -15.97 4.41
N LYS A 332 -15.37 -15.01 4.86
CA LYS A 332 -16.66 -15.29 5.53
C LYS A 332 -17.70 -15.82 4.54
N ILE A 333 -17.81 -15.23 3.35
CA ILE A 333 -18.70 -15.78 2.31
C ILE A 333 -18.26 -17.19 1.89
N ASP A 334 -16.95 -17.40 1.76
CA ASP A 334 -16.40 -18.73 1.46
C ASP A 334 -16.66 -19.75 2.57
N ALA A 335 -16.78 -19.33 3.84
CA ALA A 335 -17.12 -20.21 4.95
C ALA A 335 -18.62 -20.55 5.00
N ILE A 336 -19.49 -19.63 4.57
CA ILE A 336 -20.95 -19.84 4.52
C ILE A 336 -21.36 -20.61 3.26
N LYS A 337 -20.62 -20.48 2.15
CA LYS A 337 -20.97 -21.12 0.87
C LYS A 337 -21.14 -22.65 0.95
N PRO A 338 -20.26 -23.43 1.62
CA PRO A 338 -20.50 -24.85 1.87
C PRO A 338 -21.79 -25.09 2.66
N LEU A 339 -22.08 -24.26 3.67
CA LEU A 339 -23.29 -24.37 4.48
C LEU A 339 -24.57 -23.99 3.71
N ARG A 340 -24.49 -23.15 2.67
CA ARG A 340 -25.64 -22.78 1.84
C ARG A 340 -26.04 -23.88 0.85
N TYR A 341 -25.07 -24.58 0.27
CA TYR A 341 -25.30 -25.50 -0.84
C TYR A 341 -25.08 -26.98 -0.50
N GLU A 342 -24.29 -27.28 0.53
CA GLU A 342 -23.92 -28.64 0.92
C GLU A 342 -24.22 -28.93 2.39
N LEU A 343 -25.23 -28.26 2.97
CA LEU A 343 -25.61 -28.42 4.37
C LEU A 343 -25.93 -29.87 4.73
N GLY A 344 -26.58 -30.62 3.82
CA GLY A 344 -26.90 -32.03 4.01
C GLY A 344 -25.66 -32.90 4.16
N LYS A 345 -24.68 -32.74 3.27
CA LYS A 345 -23.41 -33.48 3.37
C LYS A 345 -22.67 -33.18 4.67
N ILE A 346 -22.70 -31.92 5.12
CA ILE A 346 -22.10 -31.51 6.39
C ILE A 346 -22.85 -32.15 7.56
N TYR A 347 -24.19 -32.16 7.51
CA TYR A 347 -25.03 -32.76 8.53
C TYR A 347 -24.84 -34.29 8.61
N ASP A 348 -24.84 -34.98 7.48
CA ASP A 348 -24.62 -36.42 7.39
C ASP A 348 -23.23 -36.80 7.93
N ALA A 349 -22.19 -36.04 7.59
CA ALA A 349 -20.85 -36.24 8.12
C ALA A 349 -20.79 -36.06 9.65
N LEU A 350 -21.53 -35.09 10.19
CA LEU A 350 -21.62 -34.90 11.65
C LEU A 350 -22.40 -36.04 12.31
N LEU A 351 -23.44 -36.56 11.68
CA LEU A 351 -24.19 -37.72 12.18
C LEU A 351 -23.36 -39.01 12.15
N GLU A 352 -22.63 -39.26 11.06
CA GLU A 352 -21.74 -40.43 10.95
C GLU A 352 -20.72 -40.45 12.10
N ILE A 353 -20.12 -39.29 12.40
CA ILE A 353 -19.16 -39.18 13.51
C ILE A 353 -19.86 -39.23 14.88
N ALA A 354 -21.08 -38.73 15.01
CA ALA A 354 -21.84 -38.78 16.25
C ALA A 354 -22.28 -40.21 16.60
N ASP A 355 -22.54 -41.04 15.59
CA ASP A 355 -22.98 -42.44 15.73
C ASP A 355 -21.83 -43.45 15.66
N ASP A 356 -20.59 -42.97 15.40
CA ASP A 356 -19.39 -43.82 15.36
C ASP A 356 -19.00 -44.34 16.75
N THR A 357 -19.47 -45.55 17.04
CA THR A 357 -19.18 -46.30 18.27
C THR A 357 -17.72 -46.73 18.43
N SER A 358 -16.87 -46.57 17.39
CA SER A 358 -15.45 -46.95 17.44
C SER A 358 -14.57 -45.89 18.16
N LEU A 359 -15.08 -44.67 18.32
CA LEU A 359 -14.43 -43.56 19.03
C LEU A 359 -14.44 -43.78 20.56
N THR A 360 -13.65 -44.74 21.05
CA THR A 360 -13.55 -45.08 22.48
C THR A 360 -12.44 -44.31 23.20
N GLY A 361 -12.71 -43.86 24.43
CA GLY A 361 -11.81 -43.00 25.25
C GLY A 361 -12.42 -41.62 25.54
N SER A 362 -11.82 -40.86 26.48
CA SER A 362 -12.33 -39.53 26.86
C SER A 362 -12.35 -38.53 25.69
N SER A 363 -11.36 -38.60 24.81
CA SER A 363 -11.27 -37.78 23.59
C SER A 363 -12.26 -38.18 22.49
N GLY A 364 -12.55 -39.48 22.34
CA GLY A 364 -13.51 -40.00 21.37
C GLY A 364 -14.97 -39.73 21.78
N SER A 365 -15.28 -39.89 23.07
CA SER A 365 -16.60 -39.57 23.62
C SER A 365 -16.93 -38.07 23.51
N THR A 366 -15.96 -37.18 23.75
CA THR A 366 -16.15 -35.74 23.50
C THR A 366 -16.39 -35.44 22.03
N ALA A 367 -15.65 -36.07 21.11
CA ALA A 367 -15.83 -35.86 19.67
C ALA A 367 -17.25 -36.24 19.19
N GLY A 368 -17.75 -37.43 19.57
CA GLY A 368 -19.13 -37.83 19.23
C GLY A 368 -20.20 -36.90 19.83
N SER A 369 -20.01 -36.47 21.09
CA SER A 369 -20.93 -35.54 21.75
C SER A 369 -20.91 -34.14 21.11
N ASP A 370 -19.74 -33.66 20.68
CA ASP A 370 -19.56 -32.37 20.02
C ASP A 370 -20.14 -32.40 18.60
N ALA A 371 -19.95 -33.50 17.86
CA ALA A 371 -20.58 -33.71 16.56
C ALA A 371 -22.10 -33.68 16.67
N LYS A 372 -22.67 -34.39 17.64
CA LYS A 372 -24.12 -34.38 17.90
C LYS A 372 -24.64 -33.00 18.27
N ALA A 373 -23.91 -32.26 19.11
CA ALA A 373 -24.26 -30.90 19.48
C ALA A 373 -24.22 -29.94 18.27
N LEU A 374 -23.25 -30.11 17.37
CA LEU A 374 -23.13 -29.33 16.14
C LEU A 374 -24.23 -29.70 15.14
N ALA A 375 -24.51 -30.98 14.93
CA ALA A 375 -25.61 -31.45 14.09
C ALA A 375 -26.94 -30.85 14.54
N ASN A 376 -27.24 -30.89 15.84
CA ASN A 376 -28.44 -30.27 16.42
C ASN A 376 -28.46 -28.75 16.30
N SER A 377 -27.30 -28.09 16.25
CA SER A 377 -27.23 -26.63 16.09
C SER A 377 -27.48 -26.21 14.65
N VAL A 378 -26.95 -27.00 13.70
CA VAL A 378 -27.08 -26.78 12.25
C VAL A 378 -28.48 -27.17 11.75
N ALA A 379 -29.11 -28.18 12.35
CA ALA A 379 -30.44 -28.68 12.01
C ALA A 379 -31.61 -27.85 12.60
N LYS A 380 -31.39 -26.57 12.89
CA LYS A 380 -32.44 -25.65 13.36
C LYS A 380 -32.91 -24.76 12.22
N PHE A 381 -34.23 -24.62 12.05
CA PHE A 381 -34.79 -23.72 11.03
C PHE A 381 -34.27 -22.28 11.17
N LYS A 382 -34.13 -21.78 12.41
CA LYS A 382 -33.52 -20.49 12.71
C LYS A 382 -32.10 -20.35 12.14
N PHE A 383 -31.29 -21.41 12.19
CA PHE A 383 -29.93 -21.44 11.64
C PHE A 383 -29.95 -21.47 10.11
N VAL A 384 -30.81 -22.28 9.50
CA VAL A 384 -31.00 -22.34 8.03
C VAL A 384 -31.42 -20.97 7.46
N VAL A 385 -32.39 -20.30 8.10
CA VAL A 385 -32.78 -18.93 7.72
C VAL A 385 -31.61 -17.95 7.87
N SER A 386 -30.82 -18.10 8.94
CA SER A 386 -29.62 -17.27 9.16
C SER A 386 -28.56 -17.47 8.06
N ILE A 387 -28.36 -18.70 7.58
CA ILE A 387 -27.46 -18.99 6.43
C ILE A 387 -27.92 -18.23 5.20
N VAL A 388 -29.21 -18.30 4.85
CA VAL A 388 -29.75 -17.63 3.66
C VAL A 388 -29.59 -16.11 3.74
N VAL A 389 -29.97 -15.52 4.88
CA VAL A 389 -29.86 -14.07 5.12
C VAL A 389 -28.40 -13.62 4.99
N TRP A 390 -27.48 -14.27 5.69
CA TRP A 390 -26.06 -13.90 5.65
C TRP A 390 -25.45 -14.16 4.28
N TYR A 391 -25.77 -15.28 3.62
CA TYR A 391 -25.24 -15.58 2.30
C TYR A 391 -25.63 -14.50 1.28
N ASN A 392 -26.91 -14.10 1.25
CA ASN A 392 -27.40 -13.12 0.29
C ASN A 392 -26.79 -11.72 0.53
N ILE A 393 -26.72 -11.28 1.80
CA ILE A 393 -26.07 -10.02 2.18
C ILE A 393 -24.58 -10.03 1.78
N LEU A 394 -23.85 -11.09 2.15
CA LEU A 394 -22.41 -11.18 1.86
C LEU A 394 -22.14 -11.36 0.36
N PHE A 395 -23.04 -12.00 -0.38
CA PHE A 395 -22.92 -12.17 -1.82
C PHE A 395 -22.97 -10.82 -2.55
N GLU A 396 -23.92 -9.96 -2.20
CA GLU A 396 -23.99 -8.61 -2.76
C GLU A 396 -22.75 -7.78 -2.40
N ILE A 397 -22.35 -7.81 -1.12
CA ILE A 397 -21.14 -7.11 -0.65
C ILE A 397 -19.87 -7.65 -1.36
N ASN A 398 -19.83 -8.93 -1.74
CA ASN A 398 -18.72 -9.54 -2.49
C ASN A 398 -18.55 -8.98 -3.88
N ILE A 399 -19.66 -8.82 -4.60
CA ILE A 399 -19.65 -8.24 -5.94
C ILE A 399 -19.05 -6.84 -5.85
N THR A 400 -19.57 -6.02 -4.94
CA THR A 400 -19.10 -4.65 -4.73
C THR A 400 -17.63 -4.61 -4.31
N SER A 401 -17.22 -5.42 -3.32
CA SER A 401 -15.82 -5.47 -2.87
C SER A 401 -14.85 -5.82 -4.00
N LYS A 402 -15.16 -6.84 -4.81
CA LYS A 402 -14.30 -7.24 -5.94
C LYS A 402 -14.19 -6.13 -7.00
N GLN A 403 -15.28 -5.43 -7.27
CA GLN A 403 -15.26 -4.28 -8.16
C GLN A 403 -14.47 -3.11 -7.56
N LEU A 404 -14.61 -2.85 -6.25
CA LEU A 404 -13.89 -1.79 -5.56
C LEU A 404 -12.37 -2.05 -5.47
N GLN A 405 -11.92 -3.30 -5.65
CA GLN A 405 -10.51 -3.67 -5.71
C GLN A 405 -9.91 -3.59 -7.13
N ALA A 406 -10.70 -3.27 -8.16
CA ALA A 406 -10.20 -3.14 -9.52
C ALA A 406 -9.18 -1.99 -9.65
N LYS A 407 -8.11 -2.20 -10.41
CA LYS A 407 -7.02 -1.21 -10.57
C LYS A 407 -7.46 0.07 -11.27
N ASP A 408 -8.43 -0.04 -12.16
CA ASP A 408 -8.92 1.06 -12.99
C ASP A 408 -10.21 1.68 -12.45
N LEU A 409 -10.58 1.36 -11.21
CA LEU A 409 -11.76 1.91 -10.57
C LEU A 409 -11.59 3.42 -10.30
N ASP A 410 -12.60 4.18 -10.69
CA ASP A 410 -12.71 5.60 -10.38
C ASP A 410 -13.72 5.88 -9.25
N ILE A 411 -13.68 7.09 -8.69
CA ILE A 411 -14.49 7.49 -7.54
C ILE A 411 -15.99 7.45 -7.87
N HIS A 412 -16.36 7.85 -9.09
CA HIS A 412 -17.77 7.91 -9.49
C HIS A 412 -18.36 6.49 -9.61
N ALA A 413 -17.64 5.58 -10.27
CA ALA A 413 -18.00 4.17 -10.34
C ALA A 413 -18.06 3.54 -8.93
N ALA A 414 -17.10 3.86 -8.04
CA ALA A 414 -17.13 3.39 -6.67
C ALA A 414 -18.41 3.80 -5.92
N VAL A 415 -18.80 5.07 -6.02
CA VAL A 415 -20.04 5.58 -5.40
C VAL A 415 -21.29 4.91 -5.99
N GLN A 416 -21.35 4.70 -7.30
CA GLN A 416 -22.48 4.01 -7.94
C GLN A 416 -22.64 2.57 -7.43
N GLN A 417 -21.54 1.81 -7.32
CA GLN A 417 -21.63 0.43 -6.82
C GLN A 417 -22.07 0.38 -5.36
N LEU A 418 -21.62 1.33 -4.55
CA LEU A 418 -22.07 1.47 -3.17
C LEU A 418 -23.55 1.84 -3.07
N GLN A 419 -24.06 2.68 -3.98
CA GLN A 419 -25.48 3.00 -4.08
C GLN A 419 -26.32 1.77 -4.46
N HIS A 420 -25.84 0.94 -5.38
CA HIS A 420 -26.51 -0.33 -5.71
C HIS A 420 -26.59 -1.26 -4.50
N THR A 421 -25.48 -1.44 -3.77
CA THR A 421 -25.48 -2.25 -2.53
C THR A 421 -26.42 -1.67 -1.48
N GLN A 422 -26.41 -0.35 -1.29
CA GLN A 422 -27.31 0.30 -0.33
C GLN A 422 -28.79 0.10 -0.74
N ALA A 423 -29.12 0.27 -2.01
CA ALA A 423 -30.47 0.04 -2.53
C ALA A 423 -30.92 -1.42 -2.33
N TYR A 424 -30.03 -2.39 -2.57
CA TYR A 424 -30.31 -3.80 -2.29
C TYR A 424 -30.59 -4.06 -0.82
N LEU A 425 -29.77 -3.52 0.09
CA LEU A 425 -29.97 -3.69 1.54
C LEU A 425 -31.31 -3.08 1.99
N VAL A 426 -31.67 -1.91 1.44
CA VAL A 426 -32.96 -1.24 1.72
C VAL A 426 -34.14 -2.04 1.16
N ASP A 427 -34.06 -2.59 -0.04
CA ASP A 427 -35.11 -3.46 -0.62
C ASP A 427 -35.29 -4.74 0.21
N CYS A 428 -34.17 -5.35 0.61
CA CYS A 428 -34.15 -6.50 1.50
C CYS A 428 -34.77 -6.20 2.87
N ARG A 429 -34.63 -4.96 3.36
CA ARG A 429 -35.24 -4.46 4.61
C ARG A 429 -36.75 -4.19 4.44
N SER A 430 -37.47 -5.20 4.00
CA SER A 430 -38.92 -5.20 3.81
C SER A 430 -39.53 -6.53 4.23
N ASP A 431 -40.84 -6.53 4.44
CA ASP A 431 -41.59 -7.75 4.77
C ASP A 431 -41.57 -8.76 3.62
N ILE A 432 -41.54 -8.25 2.39
CA ILE A 432 -41.41 -9.04 1.16
C ILE A 432 -40.01 -9.66 1.09
N GLY A 433 -38.97 -8.88 1.40
CA GLY A 433 -37.59 -9.37 1.48
C GLY A 433 -37.46 -10.51 2.49
N PHE A 434 -38.01 -10.33 3.69
CA PHE A 434 -38.02 -11.39 4.71
C PHE A 434 -38.77 -12.64 4.24
N ALA A 435 -39.92 -12.48 3.59
CA ALA A 435 -40.68 -13.62 3.05
C ALA A 435 -39.90 -14.39 1.97
N ARG A 436 -39.18 -13.71 1.07
CA ARG A 436 -38.31 -14.36 0.08
C ARG A 436 -37.23 -15.23 0.74
N MET A 437 -36.55 -14.71 1.76
CA MET A 437 -35.53 -15.46 2.50
C MET A 437 -36.09 -16.70 3.19
N LEU A 438 -37.34 -16.64 3.66
CA LEU A 438 -38.01 -17.80 4.27
C LEU A 438 -38.36 -18.89 3.26
N VAL A 439 -38.71 -18.53 2.01
CA VAL A 439 -38.96 -19.51 0.94
C VAL A 439 -37.68 -20.28 0.62
N ASP A 440 -36.59 -19.56 0.37
CA ASP A 440 -35.27 -20.15 0.12
C ASP A 440 -34.81 -21.07 1.28
N ALA A 441 -35.05 -20.64 2.53
CA ALA A 441 -34.70 -21.43 3.72
C ALA A 441 -35.59 -22.66 3.89
N ALA A 442 -36.88 -22.57 3.52
CA ALA A 442 -37.81 -23.69 3.57
C ALA A 442 -37.46 -24.78 2.55
N GLU A 443 -36.91 -24.41 1.40
CA GLU A 443 -36.39 -25.37 0.41
C GLU A 443 -35.20 -26.17 0.98
N ILE A 444 -34.20 -25.48 1.56
CA ILE A 444 -33.07 -26.16 2.23
C ILE A 444 -33.56 -27.03 3.39
N ALA A 445 -34.49 -26.52 4.20
CA ALA A 445 -35.02 -27.25 5.35
C ALA A 445 -35.77 -28.52 4.92
N LYS A 446 -36.48 -28.47 3.78
CA LYS A 446 -37.16 -29.63 3.20
C LYS A 446 -36.19 -30.73 2.80
N ASP A 447 -35.06 -30.37 2.19
CA ASP A 447 -34.02 -31.32 1.79
C ASP A 447 -33.35 -32.00 3.00
N LEU A 448 -33.43 -31.38 4.19
CA LEU A 448 -32.87 -31.88 5.45
C LEU A 448 -33.91 -32.45 6.41
N GLU A 449 -35.17 -32.55 5.98
CA GLU A 449 -36.30 -32.97 6.82
C GLU A 449 -36.48 -32.13 8.11
N ILE A 450 -36.01 -30.87 8.09
CA ILE A 450 -36.14 -29.93 9.22
C ILE A 450 -37.54 -29.28 9.15
N PRO A 451 -38.31 -29.27 10.25
CA PRO A 451 -39.59 -28.57 10.30
C PRO A 451 -39.41 -27.06 10.02
N PRO A 452 -40.16 -26.44 9.08
CA PRO A 452 -40.03 -25.03 8.75
C PRO A 452 -40.73 -24.12 9.78
N THR A 453 -40.43 -24.33 11.06
CA THR A 453 -41.05 -23.63 12.18
C THR A 453 -39.98 -23.06 13.11
N PHE A 454 -40.19 -21.83 13.58
CA PHE A 454 -39.35 -21.23 14.61
C PHE A 454 -39.72 -21.81 15.97
N GLU A 455 -38.76 -22.43 16.65
CA GLU A 455 -38.94 -22.96 18.01
C GLU A 455 -39.21 -21.81 19.01
N ALA A 456 -40.09 -22.06 19.97
CA ALA A 456 -40.34 -21.13 21.07
C ALA A 456 -39.15 -21.14 22.04
N GLU A 457 -38.55 -19.97 22.31
CA GLU A 457 -37.47 -19.87 23.28
C GLU A 457 -38.02 -20.01 24.72
N PRO A 458 -37.38 -20.81 25.59
CA PRO A 458 -37.81 -20.93 26.98
C PRO A 458 -37.66 -19.59 27.70
N ARG A 459 -38.71 -19.16 28.43
CA ARG A 459 -38.66 -17.93 29.25
C ARG A 459 -37.53 -18.04 30.27
N LEU A 460 -36.45 -17.28 30.07
CA LEU A 460 -35.43 -17.06 31.09
C LEU A 460 -36.05 -16.26 32.23
N ARG A 461 -35.97 -16.78 33.46
CA ARG A 461 -36.50 -16.10 34.66
C ARG A 461 -35.70 -14.81 34.90
N ARG A 462 -36.27 -13.66 34.57
CA ARG A 462 -35.65 -12.35 34.81
C ARG A 462 -35.83 -11.91 36.27
N ARG A 463 -34.78 -11.38 36.90
CA ARG A 463 -34.87 -10.72 38.21
C ARG A 463 -35.58 -9.37 38.03
N LYS A 464 -36.61 -9.08 38.83
CA LYS A 464 -37.33 -7.80 38.80
C LYS A 464 -36.34 -6.66 39.09
N LYS A 465 -36.14 -5.73 38.14
CA LYS A 465 -35.47 -4.45 38.41
C LYS A 465 -36.45 -3.55 39.17
N GLN A 466 -35.97 -2.80 40.16
CA GLN A 466 -36.81 -2.02 41.08
C GLN A 466 -37.44 -0.77 40.44
N PHE A 467 -36.95 -0.32 39.28
CA PHE A 467 -37.37 0.91 38.64
C PHE A 467 -38.07 0.65 37.29
N ALA A 468 -39.30 1.17 37.14
CA ALA A 468 -40.13 0.96 35.96
C ALA A 468 -39.58 1.62 34.69
N TYR A 469 -38.75 2.65 34.82
CA TYR A 469 -38.09 3.32 33.69
C TYR A 469 -36.86 2.57 33.14
N GLU A 470 -36.42 1.49 33.82
CA GLU A 470 -35.34 0.59 33.36
C GLU A 470 -35.87 -0.74 32.81
N ALA A 471 -37.20 -0.84 32.62
CA ALA A 471 -37.83 -2.00 32.02
C ALA A 471 -37.64 -1.96 30.49
N GLU A 472 -37.11 -3.05 29.92
CA GLU A 472 -37.20 -3.28 28.47
C GLU A 472 -38.68 -3.43 28.07
N ASP A 473 -39.03 -2.98 26.86
CA ASP A 473 -40.36 -3.17 26.27
C ASP A 473 -40.79 -4.66 26.32
N GLU A 474 -42.10 -4.92 26.31
CA GLU A 474 -42.62 -6.29 26.35
C GLU A 474 -41.98 -7.16 25.25
N PRO A 475 -41.39 -8.32 25.60
CA PRO A 475 -40.70 -9.15 24.62
C PRO A 475 -41.70 -9.66 23.57
N VAL A 476 -41.34 -9.54 22.29
CA VAL A 476 -42.11 -10.08 21.17
C VAL A 476 -42.34 -11.58 21.41
N GLN A 477 -43.60 -11.98 21.58
CA GLN A 477 -43.94 -13.36 21.96
C GLN A 477 -43.94 -14.34 20.78
N ASP A 478 -44.12 -13.86 19.55
CA ASP A 478 -44.01 -14.69 18.35
C ASP A 478 -42.54 -14.92 17.97
N PRO A 479 -42.03 -16.17 17.97
CA PRO A 479 -40.65 -16.48 17.61
C PRO A 479 -40.24 -16.00 16.20
N LYS A 480 -41.19 -16.02 15.25
CA LYS A 480 -40.94 -15.55 13.88
C LYS A 480 -40.78 -14.03 13.85
N GLN A 481 -41.69 -13.29 14.49
CA GLN A 481 -41.59 -11.84 14.60
C GLN A 481 -40.37 -11.41 15.42
N ASN A 482 -40.02 -12.15 16.47
CA ASN A 482 -38.81 -11.90 17.27
C ASN A 482 -37.54 -12.04 16.39
N PHE A 483 -37.43 -13.11 15.61
CA PHE A 483 -36.33 -13.28 14.65
C PHE A 483 -36.31 -12.17 13.59
N LYS A 484 -37.46 -11.79 13.07
CA LYS A 484 -37.57 -10.70 12.09
C LYS A 484 -37.05 -9.37 12.65
N VAL A 485 -37.47 -8.98 13.85
CA VAL A 485 -37.09 -7.68 14.44
C VAL A 485 -35.65 -7.71 14.98
N ASN A 486 -35.33 -8.69 15.84
CA ASN A 486 -34.10 -8.69 16.62
C ASN A 486 -32.89 -9.33 15.90
N PHE A 487 -33.11 -9.99 14.75
CA PHE A 487 -32.03 -10.50 13.91
C PHE A 487 -32.06 -9.89 12.51
N PHE A 488 -33.12 -10.09 11.74
CA PHE A 488 -33.16 -9.69 10.33
C PHE A 488 -33.08 -8.16 10.15
N PHE A 489 -33.98 -7.40 10.79
CA PHE A 489 -33.94 -5.94 10.74
C PHE A 489 -32.73 -5.38 11.48
N ALA A 490 -32.34 -5.94 12.63
CA ALA A 490 -31.15 -5.50 13.36
C ALA A 490 -29.87 -5.55 12.50
N ILE A 491 -29.66 -6.64 11.76
CA ILE A 491 -28.51 -6.81 10.84
C ILE A 491 -28.58 -5.80 9.70
N LEU A 492 -29.73 -5.69 9.03
CA LEU A 492 -29.91 -4.80 7.88
C LEU A 492 -29.82 -3.32 8.28
N ASP A 493 -30.44 -2.91 9.38
CA ASP A 493 -30.39 -1.54 9.90
C ASP A 493 -28.94 -1.15 10.26
N THR A 494 -28.21 -2.06 10.90
CA THR A 494 -26.79 -1.84 11.23
C THR A 494 -25.94 -1.74 9.96
N ALA A 495 -26.17 -2.62 8.97
CA ALA A 495 -25.45 -2.59 7.70
C ALA A 495 -25.75 -1.31 6.91
N ILE A 496 -27.01 -0.92 6.75
CA ILE A 496 -27.44 0.29 6.05
C ILE A 496 -26.83 1.53 6.70
N ARG A 497 -26.98 1.69 8.02
CA ARG A 497 -26.40 2.80 8.76
C ARG A 497 -24.87 2.85 8.60
N SER A 498 -24.20 1.71 8.70
CA SER A 498 -22.74 1.66 8.56
C SER A 498 -22.27 1.98 7.14
N VAL A 499 -23.02 1.62 6.10
CA VAL A 499 -22.73 2.02 4.71
C VAL A 499 -22.91 3.54 4.59
N GLU A 500 -24.00 4.08 5.11
CA GLU A 500 -24.28 5.52 5.02
C GLU A 500 -23.21 6.38 5.70
N GLU A 501 -22.87 6.08 6.95
CA GLU A 501 -21.88 6.84 7.72
C GLU A 501 -20.48 6.75 7.09
N ARG A 502 -20.04 5.56 6.67
CA ARG A 502 -18.65 5.34 6.27
C ARG A 502 -18.34 5.78 4.83
N PHE A 503 -19.37 5.90 3.98
CA PHE A 503 -19.21 6.36 2.59
C PHE A 503 -19.63 7.81 2.36
N GLU A 504 -20.04 8.54 3.41
CA GLU A 504 -20.35 9.98 3.35
C GLU A 504 -19.19 10.77 2.72
N GLN A 505 -17.95 10.52 3.15
CA GLN A 505 -16.77 11.20 2.62
C GLN A 505 -16.58 10.99 1.12
N MET A 506 -16.82 9.77 0.62
CA MET A 506 -16.69 9.46 -0.79
C MET A 506 -17.77 10.16 -1.62
N ARG A 507 -19.00 10.24 -1.09
CA ARG A 507 -20.09 11.04 -1.68
C ARG A 507 -19.76 12.54 -1.68
N THR A 508 -19.11 13.05 -0.64
CA THR A 508 -18.66 14.44 -0.61
C THR A 508 -17.64 14.71 -1.72
N ILE A 509 -16.66 13.83 -1.92
CA ILE A 509 -15.67 13.98 -3.00
C ILE A 509 -16.34 13.86 -4.38
N GLU A 510 -17.24 12.89 -4.56
CA GLU A 510 -18.02 12.75 -5.80
C GLU A 510 -18.87 14.00 -6.05
N SER A 511 -19.45 14.61 -5.03
CA SER A 511 -20.21 15.86 -5.18
C SER A 511 -19.34 17.09 -5.55
N VAL A 512 -18.02 16.99 -5.41
CA VAL A 512 -17.05 18.05 -5.74
C VAL A 512 -16.43 17.80 -7.11
N PHE A 513 -16.01 16.57 -7.41
CA PHE A 513 -15.31 16.21 -8.65
C PHE A 513 -16.21 15.51 -9.69
N GLY A 514 -17.42 15.11 -9.32
CA GLY A 514 -18.35 14.27 -10.10
C GLY A 514 -18.66 14.84 -11.48
N PHE A 515 -18.73 16.18 -11.59
CA PHE A 515 -18.97 16.85 -12.87
C PHE A 515 -17.83 16.62 -13.89
N LEU A 516 -16.60 16.33 -13.44
CA LEU A 516 -15.46 16.02 -14.32
C LEU A 516 -15.53 14.60 -14.92
N TYR A 517 -16.38 13.72 -14.37
CA TYR A 517 -16.66 12.41 -14.97
C TYR A 517 -17.64 12.52 -16.15
N HIS A 518 -18.45 13.58 -16.18
CA HIS A 518 -19.52 13.77 -17.18
C HIS A 518 -19.35 15.06 -17.99
N ILE A 519 -18.11 15.36 -18.42
CA ILE A 519 -17.78 16.63 -19.10
C ILE A 519 -18.58 16.83 -20.39
N HIS A 520 -18.81 15.77 -21.18
CA HIS A 520 -19.66 15.87 -22.37
C HIS A 520 -21.11 16.27 -22.02
N GLY A 521 -21.63 15.75 -20.90
CA GLY A 521 -22.97 16.08 -20.40
C GLY A 521 -23.11 17.52 -19.91
N LEU A 522 -22.02 18.27 -19.78
CA LEU A 522 -22.07 19.69 -19.42
C LEU A 522 -22.59 20.58 -20.56
N GLN A 523 -22.68 20.07 -21.79
CA GLN A 523 -23.27 20.81 -22.91
C GLN A 523 -24.74 21.19 -22.68
N SER A 524 -25.48 20.37 -21.92
CA SER A 524 -26.90 20.59 -21.64
C SER A 524 -27.16 21.40 -20.37
N LYS A 525 -26.11 21.74 -19.60
CA LYS A 525 -26.22 22.52 -18.37
C LYS A 525 -26.07 24.02 -18.61
N THR A 526 -26.68 24.82 -17.75
CA THR A 526 -26.53 26.28 -17.80
C THR A 526 -25.13 26.72 -17.32
N LEU A 527 -24.66 27.89 -17.75
CA LEU A 527 -23.39 28.48 -17.29
C LEU A 527 -23.35 28.61 -15.76
N GLN A 528 -24.49 28.94 -15.15
CA GLN A 528 -24.59 29.13 -13.71
C GLN A 528 -24.41 27.83 -12.94
N GLU A 529 -25.01 26.72 -13.39
CA GLU A 529 -24.81 25.41 -12.79
C GLU A 529 -23.35 24.93 -12.88
N ILE A 530 -22.67 25.17 -14.00
CA ILE A 530 -21.26 24.81 -14.16
C ILE A 530 -20.39 25.66 -13.23
N LEU A 531 -20.67 26.96 -13.14
CA LEU A 531 -19.95 27.87 -12.28
C LEU A 531 -20.10 27.50 -10.80
N GLU A 532 -21.29 27.11 -10.35
CA GLU A 532 -21.51 26.61 -8.99
C GLU A 532 -20.65 25.38 -8.67
N CYS A 533 -20.56 24.42 -9.59
CA CYS A 533 -19.64 23.29 -9.45
C CYS A 533 -18.17 23.73 -9.38
N CYS A 534 -17.74 24.66 -10.24
CA CYS A 534 -16.38 25.18 -10.24
C CYS A 534 -16.05 25.95 -8.96
N MET A 535 -16.97 26.77 -8.43
CA MET A 535 -16.80 27.51 -7.18
C MET A 535 -16.66 26.55 -5.99
N LYS A 536 -17.46 25.47 -5.98
CA LYS A 536 -17.34 24.42 -4.98
C LYS A 536 -15.96 23.76 -5.03
N LEU A 537 -15.45 23.45 -6.22
CA LEU A 537 -14.11 22.89 -6.39
C LEU A 537 -12.99 23.86 -5.96
N GLU A 538 -13.08 25.15 -6.34
CA GLU A 538 -12.12 26.19 -5.90
C GLU A 538 -12.10 26.29 -4.38
N SER A 539 -13.27 26.33 -3.72
CA SER A 539 -13.36 26.44 -2.27
C SER A 539 -12.68 25.29 -1.52
N VAL A 540 -12.72 24.08 -2.09
CA VAL A 540 -12.09 22.88 -1.50
C VAL A 540 -10.58 22.87 -1.75
N LEU A 541 -10.11 23.47 -2.85
CA LEU A 541 -8.71 23.53 -3.24
C LEU A 541 -8.03 24.87 -2.88
N GLN A 542 -8.68 25.66 -2.03
CA GLN A 542 -8.15 26.91 -1.49
C GLN A 542 -7.66 26.71 -0.05
N HIS A 543 -6.50 27.28 0.26
CA HIS A 543 -5.99 27.39 1.62
C HIS A 543 -5.40 28.79 1.84
N GLY A 544 -6.09 29.61 2.63
CA GLY A 544 -5.77 31.03 2.78
C GLY A 544 -5.86 31.75 1.43
N ASP A 545 -4.79 32.47 1.07
CA ASP A 545 -4.68 33.19 -0.20
C ASP A 545 -4.21 32.31 -1.37
N ASN A 546 -3.79 31.06 -1.10
CA ASN A 546 -3.29 30.16 -2.13
C ASN A 546 -4.42 29.27 -2.67
N ARG A 547 -4.63 29.31 -3.98
CA ARG A 547 -5.61 28.49 -4.70
C ARG A 547 -4.93 27.74 -5.83
N ASP A 548 -5.33 26.49 -6.03
CA ASP A 548 -4.77 25.68 -7.12
C ASP A 548 -5.40 26.00 -8.48
N LEU A 549 -6.63 26.52 -8.51
CA LEU A 549 -7.37 26.86 -9.72
C LEU A 549 -8.32 28.03 -9.47
N VAL A 550 -8.80 28.63 -10.56
CA VAL A 550 -9.77 29.74 -10.55
C VAL A 550 -11.08 29.26 -11.18
N ALA A 551 -12.21 29.40 -10.47
CA ALA A 551 -13.50 28.86 -10.91
C ALA A 551 -14.03 29.49 -12.20
N SER A 552 -13.87 30.80 -12.39
CA SER A 552 -14.33 31.50 -13.60
C SER A 552 -13.64 30.98 -14.85
N ASP A 553 -12.33 30.79 -14.75
CA ASP A 553 -11.48 30.34 -15.86
C ASP A 553 -11.79 28.87 -16.16
N LEU A 554 -11.86 28.02 -15.12
CA LEU A 554 -12.25 26.62 -15.26
C LEU A 554 -13.63 26.47 -15.93
N CYS A 555 -14.59 27.33 -15.57
CA CYS A 555 -15.91 27.31 -16.19
C CYS A 555 -15.85 27.60 -17.70
N GLY A 556 -15.07 28.58 -18.12
CA GLY A 556 -14.84 28.88 -19.54
C GLY A 556 -14.11 27.75 -20.28
N GLU A 557 -13.08 27.18 -19.64
CA GLU A 557 -12.32 26.04 -20.14
C GLU A 557 -13.21 24.81 -20.38
N LEU A 558 -14.07 24.48 -19.41
CA LEU A 558 -15.02 23.36 -19.50
C LEU A 558 -16.02 23.52 -20.63
N GLN A 559 -16.57 24.73 -20.83
CA GLN A 559 -17.49 24.98 -21.94
C GLN A 559 -16.81 24.85 -23.30
N SER A 560 -15.56 25.32 -23.39
CA SER A 560 -14.77 25.21 -24.63
C SER A 560 -14.47 23.77 -24.98
N ILE A 561 -14.02 22.96 -24.01
CA ILE A 561 -13.68 21.56 -24.26
C ILE A 561 -14.91 20.69 -24.43
N ALA A 562 -16.01 20.93 -23.70
CA ALA A 562 -17.22 20.13 -23.80
C ALA A 562 -17.74 20.07 -25.25
N ARG A 563 -17.62 21.16 -26.02
CA ARG A 563 -17.99 21.24 -27.45
C ARG A 563 -17.04 20.49 -28.40
N ARG A 564 -15.81 20.21 -27.95
CA ARG A 564 -14.74 19.56 -28.75
C ARG A 564 -14.61 18.07 -28.46
N LEU A 565 -15.19 17.61 -27.36
CA LEU A 565 -15.22 16.20 -26.98
C LEU A 565 -16.22 15.43 -27.83
N SER A 566 -15.92 14.16 -28.08
CA SER A 566 -16.81 13.24 -28.80
C SER A 566 -17.63 12.42 -27.80
N GLU A 567 -18.75 11.82 -28.21
CA GLU A 567 -19.52 10.90 -27.35
C GLU A 567 -18.69 9.68 -26.86
N LYS A 568 -17.55 9.40 -27.49
CA LYS A 568 -16.65 8.29 -27.12
C LYS A 568 -15.76 8.62 -25.92
N THR A 569 -15.52 9.90 -25.59
CA THR A 569 -14.72 10.29 -24.42
C THR A 569 -15.58 10.27 -23.18
N LYS A 570 -15.51 9.17 -22.42
CA LYS A 570 -16.38 8.93 -21.25
C LYS A 570 -15.69 9.11 -19.91
N SER A 571 -14.37 9.03 -19.84
CA SER A 571 -13.63 9.12 -18.57
C SER A 571 -12.79 10.41 -18.46
N PRO A 572 -12.52 10.90 -17.24
CA PRO A 572 -11.57 12.00 -17.03
C PRO A 572 -10.18 11.70 -17.61
N GLN A 573 -9.78 10.43 -17.64
CA GLN A 573 -8.52 9.98 -18.23
C GLN A 573 -8.50 10.19 -19.75
N ASP A 574 -9.60 9.92 -20.43
CA ASP A 574 -9.71 10.13 -21.88
C ASP A 574 -9.70 11.62 -22.23
N VAL A 575 -10.36 12.44 -21.41
CA VAL A 575 -10.34 13.90 -21.55
C VAL A 575 -8.92 14.44 -21.35
N PHE A 576 -8.22 13.96 -20.31
CA PHE A 576 -6.84 14.38 -20.08
C PHE A 576 -5.92 13.94 -21.22
N ARG A 577 -6.06 12.71 -21.73
CA ARG A 577 -5.32 12.23 -22.90
C ARG A 577 -5.61 13.08 -24.14
N PHE A 578 -6.87 13.45 -24.36
CA PHE A 578 -7.25 14.32 -25.46
C PHE A 578 -6.56 15.70 -25.37
N ILE A 579 -6.53 16.31 -24.19
CA ILE A 579 -5.83 17.59 -23.96
C ILE A 579 -4.34 17.49 -24.32
N LEU A 580 -3.67 16.41 -23.90
CA LEU A 580 -2.27 16.15 -24.22
C LEU A 580 -2.04 15.94 -25.72
N CYS A 581 -2.85 15.09 -26.36
CA CYS A 581 -2.71 14.79 -27.79
C CYS A 581 -2.88 16.04 -28.66
N GLN A 582 -3.82 16.93 -28.28
CA GLN A 582 -4.13 18.17 -28.98
C GLN A 582 -3.25 19.36 -28.56
N ASN A 583 -2.28 19.18 -27.65
CA ASN A 583 -1.43 20.25 -27.11
C ASN A 583 -2.22 21.43 -26.52
N LEU A 584 -3.30 21.14 -25.79
CA LEU A 584 -4.17 22.17 -25.19
C LEU A 584 -3.80 22.49 -23.73
N GLU A 585 -2.65 22.02 -23.24
CA GLU A 585 -2.22 22.17 -21.84
C GLU A 585 -2.16 23.65 -21.42
N ASP A 586 -1.54 24.50 -22.25
CA ASP A 586 -1.41 25.94 -21.98
C ASP A 586 -2.73 26.70 -22.12
N SER A 587 -3.67 26.16 -22.90
CA SER A 587 -4.98 26.78 -23.14
C SER A 587 -6.03 26.40 -22.09
N LEU A 588 -5.84 25.27 -21.40
CA LEU A 588 -6.76 24.73 -20.40
C LEU A 588 -6.03 24.40 -19.08
N PRO A 589 -5.31 25.37 -18.48
CA PRO A 589 -4.47 25.11 -17.31
C PRO A 589 -5.27 24.69 -16.08
N ASN A 590 -6.43 25.30 -15.81
CA ASN A 590 -7.23 25.00 -14.62
C ASN A 590 -7.85 23.59 -14.72
N LEU A 591 -8.31 23.21 -15.90
CA LEU A 591 -8.83 21.87 -16.16
C LEU A 591 -7.73 20.81 -16.04
N CYS A 592 -6.53 21.09 -16.55
CA CYS A 592 -5.37 20.20 -16.36
C CYS A 592 -5.06 19.99 -14.88
N ILE A 593 -5.10 21.05 -14.08
CA ILE A 593 -4.87 20.96 -12.62
C ILE A 593 -5.98 20.14 -11.95
N ALA A 594 -7.24 20.43 -12.26
CA ALA A 594 -8.39 19.70 -11.70
C ALA A 594 -8.33 18.20 -12.02
N LEU A 595 -8.02 17.84 -13.27
CA LEU A 595 -7.87 16.44 -13.70
C LEU A 595 -6.66 15.76 -13.04
N ARG A 596 -5.53 16.45 -12.94
CA ARG A 596 -4.33 15.89 -12.25
C ARG A 596 -4.58 15.64 -10.78
N ILE A 597 -5.28 16.55 -10.09
CA ILE A 597 -5.67 16.37 -8.68
C ILE A 597 -6.62 15.19 -8.55
N LEU A 598 -7.67 15.11 -9.38
CA LEU A 598 -8.65 14.02 -9.37
C LEU A 598 -7.97 12.65 -9.54
N LEU A 599 -7.11 12.50 -10.54
CA LEU A 599 -6.42 11.24 -10.84
C LEU A 599 -5.37 10.86 -9.79
N THR A 600 -4.90 11.84 -9.01
CA THR A 600 -3.98 11.67 -7.89
C THR A 600 -4.67 11.13 -6.63
N LEU A 601 -6.00 11.25 -6.51
CA LEU A 601 -6.73 10.75 -5.35
C LEU A 601 -6.71 9.20 -5.29
N PRO A 602 -6.42 8.61 -4.11
CA PRO A 602 -6.29 7.17 -3.99
C PRO A 602 -7.66 6.51 -3.74
N VAL A 603 -8.27 5.96 -4.79
CA VAL A 603 -9.57 5.25 -4.68
C VAL A 603 -9.43 3.88 -4.00
N SER A 604 -8.25 3.27 -4.08
CA SER A 604 -7.95 1.97 -3.49
C SER A 604 -6.63 2.03 -2.71
N VAL A 605 -6.59 1.35 -1.57
CA VAL A 605 -5.40 1.18 -0.71
C VAL A 605 -4.72 -0.17 -1.00
N ALA A 606 -5.10 -0.87 -2.07
CA ALA A 606 -4.58 -2.20 -2.41
C ALA A 606 -3.05 -2.28 -2.53
N SER A 607 -2.38 -1.16 -2.86
CA SER A 607 -0.92 -1.10 -2.88
C SER A 607 -0.29 -1.24 -1.49
N GLY A 608 -0.97 -0.80 -0.44
CA GLY A 608 -0.59 -1.06 0.95
C GLY A 608 -0.56 -2.57 1.25
N GLU A 609 -1.66 -3.27 0.95
CA GLU A 609 -1.75 -4.73 1.13
C GLU A 609 -0.70 -5.52 0.32
N ARG A 610 -0.44 -5.08 -0.92
CA ARG A 610 0.60 -5.68 -1.77
C ARG A 610 1.99 -5.49 -1.16
N SER A 611 2.27 -4.33 -0.55
CA SER A 611 3.55 -4.08 0.14
C SER A 611 3.73 -5.03 1.32
N PHE A 612 2.68 -5.29 2.11
CA PHE A 612 2.74 -6.24 3.22
C PHE A 612 2.84 -7.70 2.78
N SER A 613 2.29 -8.04 1.62
CA SER A 613 2.52 -9.36 1.03
C SER A 613 4.01 -9.60 0.74
N LYS A 614 4.74 -8.56 0.26
CA LYS A 614 6.20 -8.62 0.12
C LYS A 614 6.93 -8.61 1.45
N LEU A 615 6.45 -7.85 2.44
CA LEU A 615 7.00 -7.84 3.80
C LEU A 615 7.09 -9.27 4.38
N LYS A 616 6.03 -10.08 4.22
CA LYS A 616 5.99 -11.48 4.69
C LYS A 616 7.04 -12.38 4.04
N LEU A 617 7.44 -12.10 2.79
CA LEU A 617 8.49 -12.85 2.08
C LEU A 617 9.90 -12.39 2.51
N ILE A 618 10.07 -11.11 2.81
CA ILE A 618 11.36 -10.53 3.17
C ILE A 618 11.67 -10.79 4.65
N LYS A 619 10.72 -10.53 5.55
CA LYS A 619 10.85 -10.70 6.99
C LYS A 619 10.13 -11.96 7.46
N THR A 620 10.80 -13.10 7.26
CA THR A 620 10.33 -14.41 7.75
C THR A 620 10.79 -14.66 9.19
N TYR A 621 10.24 -15.69 9.84
CA TYR A 621 10.63 -16.11 11.19
C TYR A 621 12.16 -16.27 11.35
N ILE A 622 12.82 -16.89 10.37
CA ILE A 622 14.27 -17.14 10.33
C ILE A 622 15.07 -15.83 10.08
N ARG A 623 14.42 -14.79 9.55
CA ARG A 623 15.04 -13.49 9.18
C ARG A 623 14.53 -12.33 10.03
N SER A 624 13.91 -12.61 11.18
CA SER A 624 13.24 -11.63 12.02
C SER A 624 14.18 -10.59 12.64
N SER A 625 15.46 -10.91 12.83
CA SER A 625 16.48 -10.06 13.47
C SER A 625 17.11 -8.98 12.58
N MET A 626 16.54 -8.70 11.40
CA MET A 626 17.10 -7.66 10.51
C MET A 626 16.79 -6.24 10.98
N CYS A 627 17.74 -5.33 10.81
CA CYS A 627 17.55 -3.90 11.09
C CYS A 627 16.56 -3.25 10.12
N GLN A 628 15.91 -2.16 10.57
CA GLN A 628 14.88 -1.44 9.80
C GLN A 628 15.41 -0.95 8.44
N ASP A 629 16.60 -0.36 8.38
CA ASP A 629 17.17 0.11 7.13
C ASP A 629 17.29 -1.02 6.10
N ARG A 630 17.81 -2.19 6.53
CA ARG A 630 17.95 -3.36 5.67
C ARG A 630 16.58 -3.85 5.19
N LEU A 631 15.59 -3.89 6.08
CA LEU A 631 14.21 -4.27 5.73
C LEU A 631 13.63 -3.34 4.65
N VAL A 632 13.72 -2.04 4.88
CA VAL A 632 13.19 -1.02 3.97
C VAL A 632 13.92 -1.03 2.62
N GLY A 633 15.24 -1.19 2.63
CA GLY A 633 16.04 -1.29 1.40
C GLY A 633 15.68 -2.52 0.57
N LEU A 634 15.53 -3.69 1.20
CA LEU A 634 15.08 -4.91 0.52
C LEU A 634 13.63 -4.80 0.02
N ALA A 635 12.74 -4.21 0.81
CA ALA A 635 11.35 -3.97 0.41
C ALA A 635 11.27 -3.03 -0.80
N THR A 636 12.08 -1.96 -0.80
CA THR A 636 12.18 -1.03 -1.94
C THR A 636 12.64 -1.79 -3.19
N LEU A 637 13.68 -2.62 -3.10
CA LEU A 637 14.15 -3.43 -4.22
C LEU A 637 13.11 -4.41 -4.76
N SER A 638 12.34 -5.07 -3.88
CA SER A 638 11.34 -6.05 -4.33
C SER A 638 10.07 -5.40 -4.90
N ILE A 639 9.60 -4.31 -4.29
CA ILE A 639 8.37 -3.63 -4.72
C ILE A 639 8.66 -2.80 -5.99
N GLU A 640 9.73 -2.01 -5.98
CA GLU A 640 10.10 -1.07 -7.05
C GLU A 640 11.14 -1.65 -8.03
N HIS A 641 11.11 -2.97 -8.26
CA HIS A 641 12.06 -3.67 -9.13
C HIS A 641 12.11 -3.08 -10.55
N GLU A 642 10.98 -2.66 -11.12
CA GLU A 642 10.94 -2.00 -12.44
C GLU A 642 11.77 -0.70 -12.51
N LEU A 643 11.91 0.01 -11.38
CA LEU A 643 12.77 1.18 -11.28
C LEU A 643 14.22 0.77 -11.02
N ALA A 644 14.45 -0.29 -10.23
CA ALA A 644 15.77 -0.84 -9.95
C ALA A 644 16.49 -1.31 -11.23
N ASP A 645 15.75 -1.92 -12.17
CA ASP A 645 16.26 -2.36 -13.46
C ASP A 645 16.73 -1.20 -14.35
N LYS A 646 16.08 -0.04 -14.22
CA LYS A 646 16.38 1.18 -14.98
C LYS A 646 17.51 2.02 -14.37
N LEU A 647 18.12 1.59 -13.27
CA LEU A 647 19.27 2.29 -12.67
C LEU A 647 20.55 1.98 -13.45
N ASP A 648 21.37 3.00 -13.71
CA ASP A 648 22.71 2.80 -14.26
C ASP A 648 23.66 2.31 -13.16
N LEU A 649 24.18 1.09 -13.34
CA LEU A 649 25.15 0.51 -12.43
C LEU A 649 26.46 1.31 -12.38
N LYS A 650 26.84 2.03 -13.43
CA LYS A 650 28.05 2.86 -13.44
C LYS A 650 27.94 4.02 -12.47
N ASP A 651 26.83 4.74 -12.51
CA ASP A 651 26.57 5.87 -11.61
C ASP A 651 26.52 5.41 -10.16
N LEU A 652 25.90 4.25 -9.90
CA LEU A 652 25.87 3.65 -8.57
C LEU A 652 27.27 3.29 -8.04
N VAL A 653 28.16 2.79 -8.90
CA VAL A 653 29.56 2.52 -8.52
C VAL A 653 30.28 3.81 -8.13
N ILE A 654 30.08 4.89 -8.88
CA ILE A 654 30.68 6.21 -8.59
C ILE A 654 30.14 6.74 -7.25
N ASP A 655 28.83 6.70 -7.05
CA ASP A 655 28.19 7.13 -5.80
C ASP A 655 28.70 6.33 -4.59
N PHE A 656 28.86 5.02 -4.73
CA PHE A 656 29.42 4.18 -3.68
C PHE A 656 30.86 4.56 -3.37
N ALA A 657 31.69 4.74 -4.40
CA ALA A 657 33.09 5.11 -4.24
C ALA A 657 33.24 6.47 -3.53
N GLN A 658 32.44 7.48 -3.92
CA GLN A 658 32.45 8.79 -3.28
C GLN A 658 32.05 8.71 -1.80
N LYS A 659 31.04 7.91 -1.45
CA LYS A 659 30.64 7.70 -0.04
C LYS A 659 31.73 7.02 0.78
N LYS A 660 32.47 6.07 0.19
CA LYS A 660 33.59 5.40 0.86
C LYS A 660 34.80 6.32 1.03
N ALA A 661 35.13 7.12 0.02
CA ALA A 661 36.24 8.07 0.08
C ALA A 661 36.03 9.11 1.21
N ARG A 662 34.81 9.61 1.40
CA ARG A 662 34.47 10.57 2.46
C ARG A 662 34.56 10.02 3.90
N LYS A 663 34.67 8.70 4.07
CA LYS A 663 34.87 8.08 5.40
C LYS A 663 36.34 8.04 5.81
N VAL A 664 37.27 8.33 4.91
CA VAL A 664 38.69 8.46 5.22
C VAL A 664 38.90 9.87 5.77
N GLN A 665 39.07 10.00 7.08
CA GLN A 665 39.62 11.24 7.65
C GLN A 665 41.07 11.32 7.17
N PHE A 666 41.37 12.35 6.39
CA PHE A 666 42.73 12.67 5.98
C PHE A 666 43.54 13.23 7.15
#